data_AF-A0A084WBG4-F1
#
_entry.id   AF-A0A084WBG4-F1
#
_cell.length_a   1.000
_cell.length_b   1.000
_cell.length_c   1.000
_cell.angle_alpha   90.00
_cell.angle_beta   90.00
_cell.angle_gamma   90.00
#
_symmetry.space_group_name_H-M   'P 1'
#
loop_
_entity.id
_entity.type
_entity.pdbx_description
1 polymer ?
#
loop_
_entity_poly.entity_id
_entity_poly.type
_entity_poly.pdbx_seq_one_letter_code
_entity_poly.pdbx_strand_id
1 'polypeptide(L)'
;MDNVEVKTEETAECGSNYYRNKAKKRKQFAKRFLQNAKSFGRVGIFGRGTELDQEQYNYLVNILEAMSKQGDTEERQLMANNVLGQLEGKEIRIASNQLGSRVFENLLPFTDEEKYAKLMDTFAENFRAVCCDKFASHVLQRMLYVALLRAVAPLQKEADDAEGQSTEQQEGAKKPRQSKDGEGVDRTGQSIWKFQEYTMQEPYSDEHRKLCGKFVQRLAMFLINNLEEFVWDNTANYIVRQCILNLSGICEMKMVETRGPKGSPVATGEAKRLIVPEAWQKLLTEINIRLMAWPQFADLPYNELASVILQTLLRAISTLDDRFLMSQLCSKLHNEAFLTENNCAKKEEDEAGEYGEEQSHAEEDDESKLPKVFQQEASVRLLESCISVAPSSFFKESLFEGLFRGRLRDLALSRMHNFSVQKMIDHADDKDLIEIVLGELENSMEDILRVGHTGVVLALAKACARLVCQQGKFVKLLLDALHSGEVASDKMINAVLYLLPADVKVENTPTINLHGSLILQAVLEFNKPIKFVNALLELPNERLADILSDPRGSFVANAYTGSRFVGEKSREKMVRHLEGQYSRLMLTPHGSHVVEIMYNAGNPAQRENIVRELADSWAQLSGKPWGMAINKRLLVDTYKRDPARWKVAIKSDAKVEKLFDKLVGGKKRKIKE
;
A
#
# COMPACT_ATOMS: atom_id res chain seq x y z
N MET A 1 -4.85 32.04 26.63
CA MET A 1 -5.36 30.67 26.82
C MET A 1 -4.60 29.79 25.85
N ASP A 2 -3.99 28.76 26.39
CA ASP A 2 -2.73 28.21 25.94
C ASP A 2 -2.76 27.50 24.57
N ASN A 3 -1.73 27.80 23.77
CA ASN A 3 -1.40 27.14 22.52
C ASN A 3 -1.05 25.66 22.77
N VAL A 4 -1.96 24.76 22.42
CA VAL A 4 -1.66 23.34 22.28
C VAL A 4 -1.34 23.08 20.81
N GLU A 5 -0.04 22.98 20.48
CA GLU A 5 0.44 22.46 19.20
C GLU A 5 -0.06 21.02 19.01
N VAL A 6 -1.10 20.84 18.20
CA VAL A 6 -1.52 19.53 17.72
C VAL A 6 -0.59 19.11 16.59
N LYS A 7 0.43 18.31 16.91
CA LYS A 7 1.23 17.60 15.92
C LYS A 7 0.40 16.49 15.27
N THR A 8 -0.20 16.78 14.12
CA THR A 8 -0.75 15.76 13.23
C THR A 8 0.39 15.06 12.50
N GLU A 9 0.57 13.75 12.75
CA GLU A 9 1.53 12.92 12.00
C GLU A 9 1.02 12.70 10.56
N GLU A 10 1.65 13.39 9.59
CA GLU A 10 1.39 13.24 8.16
C GLU A 10 1.99 11.94 7.59
N THR A 11 1.18 11.15 6.87
CA THR A 11 1.63 10.01 6.06
C THR A 11 2.28 10.49 4.76
N ALA A 12 3.58 10.76 4.80
CA ALA A 12 4.35 11.23 3.64
C ALA A 12 4.49 10.17 2.52
N GLU A 13 4.54 10.64 1.27
CA GLU A 13 5.15 9.90 0.17
C GLU A 13 6.67 9.88 0.32
N CYS A 14 7.26 8.69 0.17
CA CYS A 14 8.52 8.37 0.80
C CYS A 14 9.57 8.00 -0.24
N GLY A 15 10.48 8.92 -0.56
CA GLY A 15 11.59 8.64 -1.49
C GLY A 15 12.60 7.60 -0.95
N SER A 16 13.57 7.19 -1.78
CA SER A 16 14.69 6.27 -1.40
C SER A 16 15.40 6.65 -0.08
N ASN A 17 15.41 7.94 0.26
CA ASN A 17 15.90 8.44 1.55
C ASN A 17 14.97 8.17 2.74
N TYR A 18 13.64 8.18 2.57
CA TYR A 18 12.72 7.70 3.61
C TYR A 18 12.97 6.23 3.88
N TYR A 19 13.17 5.43 2.82
CA TYR A 19 13.54 4.05 3.02
C TYR A 19 14.86 4.02 3.81
N ARG A 20 15.97 4.60 3.33
CA ARG A 20 17.20 4.71 4.14
C ARG A 20 17.01 5.17 5.59
N ASN A 21 16.12 6.12 5.85
CA ASN A 21 15.83 6.62 7.19
C ASN A 21 14.99 5.65 8.03
N LYS A 22 14.06 4.88 7.46
CA LYS A 22 13.29 3.87 8.20
C LYS A 22 14.10 2.57 8.42
N ALA A 23 15.11 2.20 7.61
CA ALA A 23 16.10 1.16 8.01
C ALA A 23 17.02 1.68 9.07
N LYS A 24 17.44 2.94 8.98
CA LYS A 24 18.20 3.56 10.07
C LYS A 24 17.38 3.55 11.36
N LYS A 25 16.08 3.92 11.32
CA LYS A 25 15.16 3.84 12.46
C LYS A 25 14.95 2.39 12.92
N ARG A 26 14.83 1.39 12.04
CA ARG A 26 14.64 -0.04 12.43
C ARG A 26 15.93 -0.69 12.94
N LYS A 27 17.10 -0.40 12.36
CA LYS A 27 18.42 -0.78 12.92
C LYS A 27 18.65 -0.09 14.27
N GLN A 28 18.26 1.18 14.39
CA GLN A 28 18.25 1.90 15.66
C GLN A 28 17.25 1.29 16.64
N PHE A 29 16.09 0.81 16.19
CA PHE A 29 15.09 0.13 17.02
C PHE A 29 15.58 -1.23 17.51
N ALA A 30 16.17 -2.07 16.64
CA ALA A 30 16.77 -3.34 17.04
C ALA A 30 17.93 -3.12 18.02
N LYS A 31 18.77 -2.10 17.76
CA LYS A 31 19.85 -1.69 18.66
C LYS A 31 19.30 -1.16 20.00
N ARG A 32 18.23 -0.36 19.97
CA ARG A 32 17.52 0.13 21.17
C ARG A 32 16.87 -1.00 21.94
N PHE A 33 16.25 -1.96 21.28
CA PHE A 33 15.65 -3.14 21.90
C PHE A 33 16.71 -3.96 22.62
N LEU A 34 17.84 -4.25 21.98
CA LEU A 34 18.95 -4.98 22.61
C LEU A 34 19.58 -4.17 23.76
N GLN A 35 19.73 -2.85 23.60
CA GLN A 35 20.19 -1.96 24.69
C GLN A 35 19.23 -1.97 25.87
N ASN A 36 17.93 -1.90 25.63
CA ASN A 36 16.89 -1.95 26.66
C ASN A 36 16.88 -3.34 27.34
N ALA A 37 16.97 -4.43 26.58
CA ALA A 37 17.03 -5.79 27.12
C ALA A 37 18.24 -5.98 28.04
N LYS A 38 19.42 -5.46 27.65
CA LYS A 38 20.63 -5.43 28.49
C LYS A 38 20.44 -4.56 29.74
N SER A 39 19.78 -3.41 29.60
CA SER A 39 19.48 -2.53 30.73
C SER A 39 18.55 -3.22 31.74
N PHE A 40 17.48 -3.86 31.27
CA PHE A 40 16.53 -4.59 32.14
C PHE A 40 17.22 -5.72 32.90
N GLY A 41 18.08 -6.49 32.24
CA GLY A 41 18.85 -7.55 32.89
C GLY A 41 19.77 -7.06 34.02
N ARG A 42 20.25 -5.80 33.98
CA ARG A 42 21.06 -5.20 35.06
C ARG A 42 20.24 -4.74 36.27
N VAL A 43 18.95 -4.49 36.08
CA VAL A 43 18.02 -4.07 37.15
C VAL A 43 17.20 -5.27 37.67
N GLY A 44 17.57 -6.50 37.30
CA GLY A 44 16.88 -7.72 37.71
C GLY A 44 15.52 -7.94 37.03
N ILE A 45 15.28 -7.31 35.88
CA ILE A 45 14.05 -7.50 35.09
C ILE A 45 14.36 -8.41 33.90
N PHE A 46 13.86 -9.65 33.93
CA PHE A 46 14.17 -10.70 32.94
C PHE A 46 13.12 -10.84 31.84
N GLY A 47 12.72 -9.69 31.28
CA GLY A 47 11.67 -9.60 30.27
C GLY A 47 10.26 -9.60 30.86
N ARG A 48 9.26 -9.43 29.98
CA ARG A 48 7.84 -9.52 30.32
C ARG A 48 7.27 -10.88 29.94
N GLY A 49 6.12 -11.24 30.51
CA GLY A 49 5.48 -12.54 30.30
C GLY A 49 6.06 -13.56 31.28
N THR A 50 6.36 -14.75 30.80
CA THR A 50 6.94 -15.78 31.67
C THR A 50 8.31 -15.38 32.18
N GLU A 51 8.51 -15.51 33.50
CA GLU A 51 9.76 -15.19 34.16
C GLU A 51 10.84 -16.21 33.81
N LEU A 52 12.01 -15.69 33.43
CA LEU A 52 13.23 -16.45 33.17
C LEU A 52 14.23 -16.20 34.30
N ASP A 53 15.06 -17.19 34.59
CA ASP A 53 16.20 -16.96 35.47
C ASP A 53 17.25 -16.07 34.78
N GLN A 54 18.12 -15.45 35.59
CA GLN A 54 19.15 -14.52 35.12
C GLN A 54 20.07 -15.16 34.07
N GLU A 55 20.42 -16.44 34.24
CA GLU A 55 21.35 -17.14 33.36
C GLU A 55 20.73 -17.38 31.97
N GLN A 56 19.50 -17.89 31.94
CA GLN A 56 18.70 -18.07 30.72
C GLN A 56 18.46 -16.74 30.02
N TYR A 57 18.11 -15.68 30.76
CA TYR A 57 17.89 -14.37 30.18
C TYR A 57 19.17 -13.82 29.53
N ASN A 58 20.30 -13.88 30.25
CA ASN A 58 21.59 -13.43 29.74
C ASN A 58 22.04 -14.23 28.51
N TYR A 59 21.79 -15.55 28.51
CA TYR A 59 22.03 -16.41 27.37
C TYR A 59 21.23 -15.96 26.13
N LEU A 60 19.93 -15.71 26.26
CA LEU A 60 19.08 -15.22 25.16
C LEU A 60 19.50 -13.82 24.66
N VAL A 61 19.94 -12.93 25.55
CA VAL A 61 20.49 -11.61 25.17
C VAL A 61 21.74 -11.78 24.30
N ASN A 62 22.64 -12.70 24.68
CA ASN A 62 23.85 -12.98 23.92
C ASN A 62 23.54 -13.55 22.54
N ILE A 63 22.53 -14.42 22.42
CA ILE A 63 22.08 -14.94 21.12
C ILE A 63 21.56 -13.82 20.23
N LEU A 64 20.70 -12.94 20.73
CA LEU A 64 20.19 -11.80 19.95
C LEU A 64 21.30 -10.85 19.51
N GLU A 65 22.33 -10.66 20.35
CA GLU A 65 23.51 -9.92 19.95
C GLU A 65 24.30 -10.64 18.85
N ALA A 66 24.52 -11.95 18.98
CA ALA A 66 25.21 -12.75 17.97
C ALA A 66 24.48 -12.72 16.62
N MET A 67 23.15 -12.90 16.63
CA MET A 67 22.27 -12.77 15.46
C MET A 67 22.37 -11.39 14.77
N SER A 68 22.66 -10.33 15.53
CA SER A 68 22.83 -8.98 14.97
C SER A 68 24.17 -8.78 14.25
N LYS A 69 25.16 -9.64 14.52
CA LYS A 69 26.52 -9.58 13.98
C LYS A 69 26.72 -10.57 12.82
N GLN A 70 26.00 -11.68 12.80
CA GLN A 70 26.14 -12.73 11.78
C GLN A 70 25.41 -12.41 10.47
N GLY A 71 26.16 -12.55 9.37
CA GLY A 71 25.69 -12.28 8.01
C GLY A 71 25.31 -13.54 7.24
N ASP A 72 25.97 -14.67 7.45
CA ASP A 72 25.82 -15.85 6.59
C ASP A 72 24.62 -16.75 6.96
N THR A 73 24.03 -17.42 5.97
CA THR A 73 22.85 -18.29 6.14
C THR A 73 23.21 -19.65 6.76
N GLU A 74 24.37 -20.21 6.45
CA GLU A 74 24.81 -21.50 7.02
C GLU A 74 25.12 -21.36 8.52
N GLU A 75 25.84 -20.30 8.91
CA GLU A 75 26.09 -19.99 10.32
C GLU A 75 24.78 -19.80 11.12
N ARG A 76 23.75 -19.22 10.49
CA ARG A 76 22.42 -19.03 11.11
C ARG A 76 21.68 -20.34 11.29
N GLN A 77 21.80 -21.27 10.34
CA GLN A 77 21.20 -22.60 10.45
C GLN A 77 21.85 -23.38 11.61
N LEU A 78 23.18 -23.38 11.69
CA LEU A 78 23.91 -23.97 12.81
C LEU A 78 23.50 -23.33 14.15
N MET A 79 23.42 -22.00 14.20
CA MET A 79 22.95 -21.28 15.38
C MET A 79 21.51 -21.69 15.75
N ALA A 80 20.58 -21.74 14.78
CA ALA A 80 19.19 -22.09 15.02
C ALA A 80 19.05 -23.50 15.62
N ASN A 81 19.71 -24.50 15.04
CA ASN A 81 19.63 -25.89 15.50
C ASN A 81 20.26 -26.09 16.88
N ASN A 82 21.38 -25.42 17.15
CA ASN A 82 22.05 -25.45 18.45
C ASN A 82 21.24 -24.76 19.54
N VAL A 83 20.84 -23.50 19.30
CA VAL A 83 20.10 -22.69 20.27
C VAL A 83 18.76 -23.34 20.58
N LEU A 84 17.96 -23.65 19.55
CA LEU A 84 16.64 -24.24 19.77
C LEU A 84 16.72 -25.67 20.31
N GLY A 85 17.89 -26.33 20.21
CA GLY A 85 18.16 -27.60 20.89
C GLY A 85 18.42 -27.47 22.36
N GLN A 86 19.13 -26.43 22.78
CA GLN A 86 19.35 -26.16 24.19
C GLN A 86 18.06 -25.75 24.92
N LEU A 87 17.03 -25.34 24.16
CA LEU A 87 15.72 -24.98 24.69
C LEU A 87 14.72 -26.15 24.71
N GLU A 88 15.15 -27.37 24.37
CA GLU A 88 14.30 -28.57 24.37
C GLU A 88 13.67 -28.80 25.76
N GLY A 89 12.36 -29.03 25.79
CA GLY A 89 11.55 -29.16 27.01
C GLY A 89 11.22 -27.83 27.72
N LYS A 90 11.66 -26.68 27.20
CA LYS A 90 11.38 -25.34 27.75
C LYS A 90 10.77 -24.40 26.71
N GLU A 91 10.36 -24.91 25.55
CA GLU A 91 10.03 -24.14 24.35
C GLU A 91 8.88 -23.18 24.58
N ILE A 92 7.75 -23.68 25.11
CA ILE A 92 6.56 -22.87 25.37
C ILE A 92 6.84 -21.79 26.42
N ARG A 93 7.58 -22.16 27.48
CA ARG A 93 7.98 -21.23 28.55
C ARG A 93 8.80 -20.07 28.00
N ILE A 94 9.79 -20.37 27.15
CA ILE A 94 10.69 -19.37 26.56
C ILE A 94 9.97 -18.57 25.48
N ALA A 95 9.11 -19.20 24.67
CA ALA A 95 8.28 -18.52 23.67
C ALA A 95 7.30 -17.52 24.31
N SER A 96 6.85 -17.78 25.54
CA SER A 96 5.96 -16.89 26.31
C SER A 96 6.70 -15.75 27.04
N ASN A 97 8.01 -15.60 26.81
CA ASN A 97 8.81 -14.48 27.29
C ASN A 97 9.06 -13.45 26.17
N GLN A 98 9.08 -12.16 26.52
CA GLN A 98 9.32 -11.06 25.59
C GLN A 98 10.61 -11.19 24.77
N LEU A 99 11.69 -11.67 25.38
CA LEU A 99 12.98 -11.85 24.72
C LEU A 99 13.02 -13.19 23.98
N GLY A 100 12.55 -14.25 24.63
CA GLY A 100 12.53 -15.60 24.07
C GLY A 100 11.67 -15.72 22.80
N SER A 101 10.48 -15.10 22.76
CA SER A 101 9.65 -15.02 21.55
C SER A 101 10.41 -14.44 20.35
N ARG A 102 11.20 -13.38 20.56
CA ARG A 102 12.03 -12.78 19.51
C ARG A 102 13.14 -13.71 19.05
N VAL A 103 13.75 -14.47 19.95
CA VAL A 103 14.75 -15.49 19.58
C VAL A 103 14.11 -16.54 18.69
N PHE A 104 12.97 -17.10 19.08
CA PHE A 104 12.22 -18.06 18.27
C PHE A 104 11.84 -17.49 16.90
N GLU A 105 11.22 -16.29 16.84
CA GLU A 105 10.78 -15.69 15.59
C GLU A 105 11.90 -15.54 14.55
N ASN A 106 13.13 -15.27 15.01
CA ASN A 106 14.29 -15.07 14.13
C ASN A 106 14.97 -16.38 13.72
N LEU A 107 14.93 -17.42 14.56
CA LEU A 107 15.62 -18.69 14.33
C LEU A 107 14.75 -19.75 13.64
N LEU A 108 13.43 -19.73 13.86
CA LEU A 108 12.48 -20.70 13.28
C LEU A 108 12.62 -20.92 11.76
N PRO A 109 12.85 -19.90 10.91
CA PRO A 109 13.00 -20.14 9.49
C PRO A 109 14.21 -21.01 9.10
N PHE A 110 15.25 -21.00 9.94
CA PHE A 110 16.55 -21.61 9.68
C PHE A 110 16.75 -22.96 10.37
N THR A 111 15.70 -23.53 10.96
CA THR A 111 15.78 -24.87 11.57
C THR A 111 15.81 -25.97 10.52
N ASP A 112 16.49 -27.06 10.82
CA ASP A 112 16.39 -28.30 10.04
C ASP A 112 14.98 -28.96 10.13
N GLU A 113 14.80 -30.06 9.43
CA GLU A 113 13.51 -30.75 9.31
C GLU A 113 13.05 -31.40 10.62
N GLU A 114 13.97 -32.09 11.31
CA GLU A 114 13.68 -32.83 12.54
C GLU A 114 13.35 -31.86 13.68
N LYS A 115 14.17 -30.81 13.84
CA LYS A 115 13.96 -29.78 14.84
C LYS A 115 12.61 -29.10 14.66
N TYR A 116 12.31 -28.72 13.43
CA TYR A 116 11.10 -27.99 13.13
C TYR A 116 9.85 -28.87 13.32
N ALA A 117 9.92 -30.14 12.95
CA ALA A 117 8.85 -31.11 13.21
C ALA A 117 8.55 -31.24 14.71
N LYS A 118 9.58 -31.44 15.55
CA LYS A 118 9.41 -31.49 17.01
C LYS A 118 8.80 -30.21 17.57
N LEU A 119 9.27 -29.03 17.12
CA LEU A 119 8.72 -27.75 17.53
C LEU A 119 7.25 -27.59 17.11
N MET A 120 6.88 -28.02 15.91
CA MET A 120 5.48 -28.01 15.46
C MET A 120 4.61 -28.86 16.37
N ASP A 121 5.05 -30.06 16.76
CA ASP A 121 4.30 -30.94 17.66
C ASP A 121 4.17 -30.33 19.06
N THR A 122 5.26 -29.84 19.66
CA THR A 122 5.24 -29.18 20.98
C THR A 122 4.27 -27.99 21.01
N PHE A 123 4.27 -27.15 19.96
CA PHE A 123 3.34 -26.03 19.88
C PHE A 123 1.90 -26.49 19.63
N ALA A 124 1.71 -27.56 18.85
CA ALA A 124 0.38 -28.09 18.55
C ALA A 124 -0.31 -28.77 19.74
N GLU A 125 0.46 -29.33 20.67
CA GLU A 125 -0.05 -29.80 21.97
C GLU A 125 -0.48 -28.64 22.88
N ASN A 126 0.06 -27.44 22.65
CA ASN A 126 -0.13 -26.27 23.51
C ASN A 126 -0.88 -25.11 22.83
N PHE A 127 -1.57 -25.36 21.70
CA PHE A 127 -2.22 -24.30 20.92
C PHE A 127 -3.11 -23.38 21.76
N ARG A 128 -3.87 -23.93 22.70
CA ARG A 128 -4.77 -23.15 23.56
C ARG A 128 -4.02 -22.08 24.35
N ALA A 129 -2.95 -22.47 25.05
CA ALA A 129 -2.14 -21.55 25.84
C ALA A 129 -1.38 -20.56 24.94
N VAL A 130 -0.82 -21.05 23.83
CA VAL A 130 0.00 -20.24 22.93
C VAL A 130 -0.83 -19.20 22.18
N CYS A 131 -2.05 -19.52 21.76
CA CYS A 131 -2.88 -18.60 20.99
C CYS A 131 -3.26 -17.34 21.78
N CYS A 132 -3.42 -17.47 23.10
CA CYS A 132 -3.84 -16.39 23.99
C CYS A 132 -2.66 -15.70 24.69
N ASP A 133 -1.42 -16.15 24.46
CA ASP A 133 -0.22 -15.57 25.08
C ASP A 133 0.36 -14.42 24.24
N LYS A 134 0.63 -13.28 24.90
CA LYS A 134 1.08 -12.02 24.27
C LYS A 134 2.41 -12.12 23.53
N PHE A 135 3.19 -13.17 23.76
CA PHE A 135 4.51 -13.38 23.15
C PHE A 135 4.55 -14.65 22.32
N ALA A 136 4.07 -15.78 22.84
CA ALA A 136 4.10 -17.07 22.16
C ALA A 136 3.20 -17.08 20.91
N SER A 137 2.12 -16.28 20.89
CA SER A 137 1.28 -16.10 19.70
C SER A 137 2.06 -15.56 18.50
N HIS A 138 3.05 -14.68 18.70
CA HIS A 138 3.92 -14.20 17.62
C HIS A 138 4.84 -15.30 17.10
N VAL A 139 5.31 -16.18 17.99
CA VAL A 139 6.07 -17.37 17.62
C VAL A 139 5.21 -18.32 16.79
N LEU A 140 3.97 -18.55 17.19
CA LEU A 140 3.04 -19.41 16.46
C LEU A 140 2.68 -18.83 15.09
N GLN A 141 2.47 -17.51 14.98
CA GLN A 141 2.29 -16.86 13.68
C GLN A 141 3.51 -17.05 12.77
N ARG A 142 4.73 -16.91 13.31
CA ARG A 142 5.97 -17.18 12.56
C ARG A 142 6.06 -18.64 12.12
N MET A 143 5.76 -19.56 13.03
CA MET A 143 5.77 -20.99 12.77
C MET A 143 4.77 -21.31 11.66
N LEU A 144 3.52 -20.87 11.77
CA LEU A 144 2.51 -21.03 10.72
C LEU A 144 3.00 -20.51 9.35
N TYR A 145 3.68 -19.36 9.32
CA TYR A 145 4.19 -18.80 8.08
C TYR A 145 5.35 -19.62 7.49
N VAL A 146 6.30 -20.08 8.31
CA VAL A 146 7.38 -20.95 7.84
C VAL A 146 6.81 -22.29 7.33
N ALA A 147 5.85 -22.88 8.03
CA ALA A 147 5.19 -24.12 7.61
C ALA A 147 4.47 -23.95 6.26
N LEU A 148 3.74 -22.83 6.07
CA LEU A 148 3.16 -22.46 4.79
C LEU A 148 4.22 -22.50 3.68
N LEU A 149 5.31 -21.74 3.84
CA LEU A 149 6.35 -21.60 2.82
C LEU A 149 7.01 -22.93 2.48
N ARG A 150 7.39 -23.72 3.49
CA ARG A 150 7.99 -25.05 3.28
C ARG A 150 7.05 -25.97 2.52
N ALA A 151 5.76 -25.97 2.86
CA ALA A 151 4.77 -26.83 2.23
C ALA A 151 4.50 -26.48 0.76
N VAL A 152 4.40 -25.19 0.41
CA VAL A 152 3.94 -24.75 -0.92
C VAL A 152 5.05 -24.46 -1.91
N ALA A 153 6.32 -24.49 -1.51
CA ALA A 153 7.42 -24.17 -2.40
C ALA A 153 7.45 -25.00 -3.72
N PRO A 154 7.17 -26.32 -3.70
CA PRO A 154 7.12 -27.11 -4.94
C PRO A 154 6.02 -26.63 -5.90
N LEU A 155 4.85 -26.27 -5.37
CA LEU A 155 3.71 -25.79 -6.17
C LEU A 155 4.02 -24.52 -6.96
N GLN A 156 4.95 -23.69 -6.48
CA GLN A 156 5.33 -22.48 -7.19
C GLN A 156 6.25 -22.82 -8.37
N LYS A 157 7.18 -23.77 -8.20
CA LYS A 157 8.10 -24.19 -9.26
C LYS A 157 7.34 -24.90 -10.39
N GLU A 158 6.39 -25.76 -10.05
CA GLU A 158 5.55 -26.45 -11.03
C GLU A 158 4.75 -25.47 -11.90
N ALA A 159 4.24 -24.38 -11.31
CA ALA A 159 3.54 -23.34 -12.06
C ALA A 159 4.48 -22.55 -12.97
N ASP A 160 5.65 -22.14 -12.46
CA ASP A 160 6.68 -21.46 -13.26
C ASP A 160 7.13 -22.34 -14.45
N ASP A 161 7.29 -23.65 -14.24
CA ASP A 161 7.68 -24.61 -15.27
C ASP A 161 6.55 -24.87 -16.29
N ALA A 162 5.29 -24.93 -15.85
CA ALA A 162 4.12 -25.09 -16.72
C ALA A 162 3.90 -23.86 -17.62
N GLU A 163 4.08 -22.65 -17.08
CA GLU A 163 4.08 -21.40 -17.87
C GLU A 163 5.23 -21.38 -18.88
N GLY A 164 6.44 -21.82 -18.48
CA GLY A 164 7.60 -21.97 -19.36
C GLY A 164 7.36 -22.91 -20.54
N GLN A 165 6.77 -24.09 -20.30
CA GLN A 165 6.51 -25.11 -21.33
C GLN A 165 5.38 -24.71 -22.29
N SER A 166 4.35 -24.00 -21.81
CA SER A 166 3.27 -23.47 -22.67
C SER A 166 3.78 -22.41 -23.67
N THR A 167 4.89 -21.75 -23.35
CA THR A 167 5.54 -20.74 -24.18
C THR A 167 6.51 -21.36 -25.21
N GLU A 168 6.97 -22.59 -24.99
CA GLU A 168 7.93 -23.29 -25.86
C GLU A 168 7.31 -23.99 -27.09
N GLN A 169 5.98 -24.13 -27.18
CA GLN A 169 5.29 -24.64 -28.39
C GLN A 169 4.92 -23.56 -29.43
N GLN A 170 5.35 -22.30 -29.22
CA GLN A 170 5.40 -21.27 -30.27
C GLN A 170 6.85 -20.82 -30.46
N GLU A 171 7.65 -21.66 -31.14
CA GLU A 171 9.07 -21.42 -31.38
C GLU A 171 9.34 -20.09 -32.11
N GLY A 172 10.23 -19.30 -31.51
CA GLY A 172 10.80 -18.10 -32.13
C GLY A 172 11.12 -16.94 -31.20
N ALA A 173 11.06 -17.08 -29.87
CA ALA A 173 11.40 -16.01 -28.92
C ALA A 173 12.69 -16.33 -28.14
N LYS A 174 13.69 -15.45 -28.29
CA LYS A 174 14.95 -15.48 -27.54
C LYS A 174 14.67 -15.44 -26.03
N LYS A 175 15.30 -16.35 -25.28
CA LYS A 175 15.43 -16.30 -23.82
C LYS A 175 15.75 -14.86 -23.39
N PRO A 176 15.06 -14.29 -22.39
CA PRO A 176 15.47 -13.02 -21.82
C PRO A 176 16.89 -13.17 -21.29
N ARG A 177 17.79 -12.29 -21.73
CA ARG A 177 19.10 -12.14 -21.08
C ARG A 177 18.83 -11.89 -19.60
N GLN A 178 19.42 -12.70 -18.73
CA GLN A 178 19.60 -12.36 -17.32
C GLN A 178 20.15 -10.94 -17.26
N SER A 179 19.31 -9.99 -16.84
CA SER A 179 19.70 -8.64 -16.53
C SER A 179 20.54 -8.69 -15.26
N LYS A 180 21.87 -8.69 -15.44
CA LYS A 180 22.80 -8.29 -14.41
C LYS A 180 22.69 -6.78 -14.24
N ASP A 181 21.64 -6.29 -13.59
CA ASP A 181 21.55 -4.93 -13.06
C ASP A 181 20.42 -4.83 -12.04
N GLY A 182 20.78 -4.71 -10.76
CA GLY A 182 19.94 -4.07 -9.73
C GLY A 182 19.03 -4.96 -8.90
N GLU A 183 19.62 -5.91 -8.16
CA GLU A 183 18.98 -6.56 -7.00
C GLU A 183 18.33 -5.53 -6.07
N GLY A 184 16.99 -5.54 -6.02
CA GLY A 184 16.20 -4.72 -5.13
C GLY A 184 16.26 -5.23 -3.69
N VAL A 185 17.22 -4.75 -2.92
CA VAL A 185 17.28 -4.84 -1.45
C VAL A 185 17.90 -3.55 -0.93
N ASP A 186 17.55 -2.98 0.21
CA ASP A 186 16.34 -2.84 1.03
C ASP A 186 16.78 -1.74 2.00
N ARG A 187 15.87 -0.87 2.39
CA ARG A 187 16.22 0.05 3.45
C ARG A 187 15.12 0.25 4.46
N THR A 188 14.19 -0.63 4.83
CA THR A 188 13.48 -0.33 6.09
C THR A 188 13.08 -1.38 7.07
N GLY A 189 13.12 -2.69 6.85
CA GLY A 189 12.97 -3.55 8.02
C GLY A 189 13.14 -5.00 7.80
N GLN A 190 14.23 -5.41 8.41
CA GLN A 190 14.52 -6.76 8.83
C GLN A 190 13.25 -7.59 9.03
N SER A 191 13.13 -8.75 8.40
CA SER A 191 14.21 -9.70 8.14
C SER A 191 15.24 -9.33 7.06
N ILE A 192 16.52 -9.24 7.44
CA ILE A 192 17.70 -8.89 6.59
C ILE A 192 18.16 -10.06 5.74
N TRP A 193 17.46 -11.18 5.83
CA TRP A 193 17.50 -12.23 4.83
C TRP A 193 16.06 -12.52 4.48
N LYS A 194 15.81 -12.71 3.19
CA LYS A 194 14.54 -13.20 2.67
C LYS A 194 14.39 -14.63 3.17
N PHE A 195 14.08 -14.81 4.44
CA PHE A 195 13.84 -16.14 4.99
C PHE A 195 12.75 -16.80 4.17
N GLN A 196 11.83 -16.02 3.59
CA GLN A 196 10.92 -16.48 2.56
C GLN A 196 11.65 -17.09 1.36
N GLU A 197 12.59 -16.40 0.69
CA GLU A 197 13.34 -16.99 -0.42
C GLU A 197 14.22 -18.16 0.01
N TYR A 198 14.92 -18.04 1.14
CA TYR A 198 15.70 -19.14 1.72
C TYR A 198 14.82 -20.37 1.94
N THR A 199 13.75 -20.25 2.75
CA THR A 199 12.81 -21.33 3.05
C THR A 199 12.15 -21.91 1.80
N MET A 200 11.92 -21.10 0.77
CA MET A 200 11.35 -21.57 -0.51
C MET A 200 12.38 -22.27 -1.41
N GLN A 201 13.67 -21.94 -1.29
CA GLN A 201 14.76 -22.51 -2.10
C GLN A 201 15.36 -23.76 -1.47
N GLU A 202 15.34 -23.85 -0.13
CA GLU A 202 15.91 -24.97 0.61
C GLU A 202 15.33 -26.33 0.15
N PRO A 203 16.20 -27.35 -0.04
CA PRO A 203 15.83 -28.64 -0.60
C PRO A 203 15.19 -29.57 0.45
N TYR A 204 14.15 -29.11 1.14
CA TYR A 204 13.43 -29.93 2.11
C TYR A 204 12.78 -31.16 1.47
N SER A 205 12.77 -32.27 2.20
CA SER A 205 12.14 -33.55 1.82
C SER A 205 10.63 -33.44 1.66
N ASP A 206 10.05 -34.27 0.79
CA ASP A 206 8.60 -34.31 0.59
C ASP A 206 7.83 -34.69 1.86
N GLU A 207 8.43 -35.54 2.70
CA GLU A 207 7.87 -35.90 4.00
C GLU A 207 7.77 -34.67 4.93
N HIS A 208 8.85 -33.90 5.04
CA HIS A 208 8.84 -32.67 5.83
C HIS A 208 7.82 -31.64 5.31
N ARG A 209 7.72 -31.47 3.99
CA ARG A 209 6.73 -30.58 3.37
C ARG A 209 5.29 -31.00 3.68
N LYS A 210 5.02 -32.31 3.64
CA LYS A 210 3.72 -32.88 4.05
C LYS A 210 3.43 -32.63 5.53
N LEU A 211 4.41 -32.79 6.41
CA LEU A 211 4.26 -32.48 7.83
C LEU A 211 3.93 -30.99 8.06
N CYS A 212 4.65 -30.09 7.39
CA CYS A 212 4.35 -28.66 7.43
C CYS A 212 2.92 -28.36 6.96
N GLY A 213 2.47 -28.99 5.87
CA GLY A 213 1.11 -28.81 5.38
C GLY A 213 0.05 -29.36 6.35
N LYS A 214 0.31 -30.49 7.01
CA LYS A 214 -0.55 -31.03 8.07
C LYS A 214 -0.61 -30.11 9.28
N PHE A 215 0.50 -29.47 9.66
CA PHE A 215 0.51 -28.50 10.75
C PHE A 215 -0.37 -27.28 10.45
N VAL A 216 -0.27 -26.71 9.23
CA VAL A 216 -1.14 -25.61 8.77
C VAL A 216 -2.61 -26.02 8.90
N GLN A 217 -2.97 -27.22 8.42
CA GLN A 217 -4.34 -27.74 8.51
C GLN A 217 -4.78 -27.95 9.97
N ARG A 218 -3.93 -28.54 10.81
CA ARG A 218 -4.22 -28.81 12.23
C ARG A 218 -4.49 -27.51 12.99
N LEU A 219 -3.66 -26.48 12.77
CA LEU A 219 -3.89 -25.16 13.38
C LEU A 219 -5.17 -24.51 12.85
N ALA A 220 -5.42 -24.55 11.54
CA ALA A 220 -6.65 -24.01 10.97
C ALA A 220 -7.91 -24.66 11.56
N MET A 221 -7.94 -25.99 11.67
CA MET A 221 -9.05 -26.71 12.30
C MET A 221 -9.21 -26.37 13.79
N PHE A 222 -8.09 -26.23 14.52
CA PHE A 222 -8.14 -25.79 15.92
C PHE A 222 -8.75 -24.40 16.04
N LEU A 223 -8.35 -23.44 15.19
CA LEU A 223 -8.88 -22.08 15.18
C LEU A 223 -10.37 -22.07 14.81
N ILE A 224 -10.79 -22.86 13.80
CA ILE A 224 -12.20 -22.99 13.40
C ILE A 224 -13.06 -23.49 14.57
N ASN A 225 -12.59 -24.49 15.30
CA ASN A 225 -13.32 -25.07 16.43
C ASN A 225 -13.41 -24.15 17.66
N ASN A 226 -12.52 -23.15 17.75
CA ASN A 226 -12.48 -22.19 18.86
C ASN A 226 -12.81 -20.76 18.39
N LEU A 227 -13.36 -20.61 17.17
CA LEU A 227 -13.52 -19.31 16.53
C LEU A 227 -14.45 -18.39 17.33
N GLU A 228 -15.47 -18.97 17.96
CA GLU A 228 -16.44 -18.23 18.78
C GLU A 228 -15.80 -17.46 19.93
N GLU A 229 -14.72 -18.00 20.50
CA GLU A 229 -13.96 -17.34 21.55
C GLU A 229 -12.87 -16.44 20.97
N PHE A 230 -12.13 -16.93 19.97
CA PHE A 230 -10.94 -16.26 19.46
C PHE A 230 -11.21 -15.00 18.65
N VAL A 231 -12.44 -14.83 18.14
CA VAL A 231 -12.85 -13.58 17.50
C VAL A 231 -12.73 -12.38 18.45
N TRP A 232 -12.94 -12.59 19.75
CA TRP A 232 -12.94 -11.55 20.79
C TRP A 232 -11.60 -11.42 21.53
N ASP A 233 -10.67 -12.35 21.34
CA ASP A 233 -9.38 -12.32 22.03
C ASP A 233 -8.35 -11.49 21.25
N ASN A 234 -7.76 -10.49 21.93
CA ASN A 234 -6.78 -9.57 21.33
C ASN A 234 -5.54 -10.26 20.75
N THR A 235 -5.21 -11.45 21.22
CA THR A 235 -4.00 -12.18 20.83
C THR A 235 -4.32 -13.22 19.76
N ALA A 236 -5.32 -14.07 20.00
CA ALA A 236 -5.72 -15.13 19.09
C ALA A 236 -6.24 -14.56 17.76
N ASN A 237 -6.87 -13.38 17.78
CA ASN A 237 -7.32 -12.67 16.58
C ASN A 237 -6.21 -12.52 15.53
N TYR A 238 -4.97 -12.21 15.94
CA TYR A 238 -3.84 -12.10 15.00
C TYR A 238 -3.51 -13.44 14.33
N ILE A 239 -3.63 -14.55 15.05
CA ILE A 239 -3.37 -15.89 14.52
C ILE A 239 -4.49 -16.31 13.57
N VAL A 240 -5.75 -16.06 13.93
CA VAL A 240 -6.91 -16.30 13.06
C VAL A 240 -6.73 -15.56 11.73
N ARG A 241 -6.38 -14.28 11.77
CA ARG A 241 -6.13 -13.47 10.58
C ARG A 241 -4.96 -14.00 9.74
N GLN A 242 -3.83 -14.33 10.38
CA GLN A 242 -2.69 -14.91 9.67
C GLN A 242 -3.05 -16.24 9.02
N CYS A 243 -3.85 -17.07 9.69
CA CYS A 243 -4.34 -18.33 9.15
C CYS A 243 -5.23 -18.11 7.93
N ILE A 244 -6.23 -17.23 8.01
CA ILE A 244 -7.10 -16.86 6.88
C ILE A 244 -6.28 -16.41 5.67
N LEU A 245 -5.30 -15.52 5.87
CA LEU A 245 -4.43 -15.06 4.78
C LEU A 245 -3.60 -16.22 4.19
N ASN A 246 -2.98 -17.04 5.04
CA ASN A 246 -2.15 -18.15 4.60
C ASN A 246 -2.94 -19.23 3.83
N LEU A 247 -4.18 -19.51 4.25
CA LEU A 247 -5.07 -20.44 3.55
C LEU A 247 -5.47 -19.95 2.15
N SER A 248 -5.39 -18.63 1.91
CA SER A 248 -5.61 -17.98 0.60
C SER A 248 -4.32 -17.74 -0.20
N GLY A 249 -3.15 -18.09 0.36
CA GLY A 249 -1.84 -17.84 -0.26
C GLY A 249 -1.30 -16.42 -0.11
N ILE A 250 -1.97 -15.57 0.69
CA ILE A 250 -1.50 -14.21 1.00
C ILE A 250 -0.47 -14.28 2.13
N CYS A 251 0.74 -13.77 1.89
CA CYS A 251 1.89 -13.93 2.78
C CYS A 251 2.20 -12.71 3.68
N GLU A 252 1.33 -11.70 3.70
CA GLU A 252 1.65 -10.43 4.36
C GLU A 252 1.54 -10.48 5.88
N MET A 253 2.66 -10.23 6.55
CA MET A 253 2.70 -9.71 7.92
C MET A 253 2.94 -8.19 7.88
N LYS A 254 1.92 -7.42 8.30
CA LYS A 254 1.86 -5.95 8.43
C LYS A 254 1.76 -5.21 7.10
N MET A 255 0.66 -4.45 6.97
CA MET A 255 0.44 -3.36 6.03
C MET A 255 1.74 -2.58 5.78
N VAL A 256 2.43 -2.98 4.71
CA VAL A 256 3.23 -2.06 3.93
C VAL A 256 2.27 -1.70 2.82
N GLU A 257 1.80 -0.46 2.79
CA GLU A 257 1.30 0.14 1.56
C GLU A 257 2.31 -0.21 0.46
N THR A 258 1.99 -1.21 -0.35
CA THR A 258 2.79 -1.63 -1.50
C THR A 258 2.59 -0.57 -2.56
N ARG A 259 3.29 0.56 -2.39
CA ARG A 259 3.47 1.55 -3.43
C ARG A 259 4.27 0.89 -4.55
N GLY A 260 3.70 0.91 -5.75
CA GLY A 260 4.36 0.38 -6.95
C GLY A 260 5.67 1.12 -7.25
N PRO A 261 6.51 0.56 -8.12
CA PRO A 261 7.69 1.26 -8.62
C PRO A 261 7.20 2.45 -9.43
N LYS A 262 7.36 3.66 -8.85
CA LYS A 262 6.91 5.01 -9.30
C LYS A 262 5.88 5.72 -8.41
N GLY A 263 5.58 5.20 -7.21
CA GLY A 263 5.08 6.02 -6.10
C GLY A 263 3.64 6.53 -6.20
N SER A 264 2.86 6.17 -7.23
CA SER A 264 1.41 6.37 -7.20
C SER A 264 0.76 5.44 -6.16
N PRO A 265 -0.30 5.87 -5.44
CA PRO A 265 -1.22 4.95 -4.78
C PRO A 265 -1.85 4.10 -5.88
N VAL A 266 -1.36 2.88 -6.04
CA VAL A 266 -1.99 1.87 -6.89
C VAL A 266 -2.95 1.13 -5.97
N ALA A 267 -4.24 1.47 -6.05
CA ALA A 267 -5.24 0.41 -5.89
C ALA A 267 -4.86 -0.64 -6.95
N THR A 268 -4.57 -1.88 -6.53
CA THR A 268 -4.10 -3.05 -7.33
C THR A 268 -2.58 -3.36 -7.40
N GLY A 269 -1.80 -3.06 -6.35
CA GLY A 269 -0.53 -3.77 -6.15
C GLY A 269 -0.79 -5.20 -5.67
N GLU A 270 -0.90 -6.18 -6.58
CA GLU A 270 -1.05 -7.59 -6.23
C GLU A 270 0.06 -8.03 -5.28
N ALA A 271 -0.29 -8.25 -4.00
CA ALA A 271 0.57 -9.00 -3.10
C ALA A 271 0.92 -10.31 -3.82
N LYS A 272 2.21 -10.65 -3.96
CA LYS A 272 2.64 -11.90 -4.59
C LYS A 272 1.90 -13.05 -3.90
N ARG A 273 0.95 -13.66 -4.62
CA ARG A 273 0.07 -14.71 -4.09
C ARG A 273 0.77 -16.04 -4.30
N LEU A 274 0.83 -16.85 -3.27
CA LEU A 274 1.31 -18.22 -3.39
C LEU A 274 0.17 -19.12 -3.85
N ILE A 275 0.48 -20.06 -4.73
CA ILE A 275 -0.42 -21.17 -5.03
C ILE A 275 -0.48 -22.06 -3.79
N VAL A 276 -1.69 -22.35 -3.32
CA VAL A 276 -1.96 -23.15 -2.12
C VAL A 276 -2.83 -24.36 -2.44
N PRO A 277 -2.72 -25.46 -1.67
CA PRO A 277 -3.58 -26.63 -1.84
C PRO A 277 -5.09 -26.30 -1.78
N GLU A 278 -5.90 -26.91 -2.63
CA GLU A 278 -7.37 -26.77 -2.63
C GLU A 278 -7.99 -27.10 -1.27
N ALA A 279 -7.42 -28.08 -0.55
CA ALA A 279 -7.86 -28.45 0.80
C ALA A 279 -7.78 -27.28 1.79
N TRP A 280 -6.86 -26.32 1.60
CA TRP A 280 -6.76 -25.13 2.45
C TRP A 280 -7.81 -24.09 2.10
N GLN A 281 -8.16 -23.96 0.82
CA GLN A 281 -9.26 -23.11 0.37
C GLN A 281 -10.61 -23.60 0.92
N LYS A 282 -10.79 -24.93 1.05
CA LYS A 282 -11.96 -25.52 1.73
C LYS A 282 -12.04 -25.12 3.21
N LEU A 283 -10.91 -25.09 3.92
CA LEU A 283 -10.86 -24.60 5.31
C LEU A 283 -11.20 -23.12 5.41
N LEU A 284 -10.76 -22.30 4.45
CA LEU A 284 -11.15 -20.87 4.38
C LEU A 284 -12.66 -20.72 4.15
N THR A 285 -13.24 -21.57 3.30
CA THR A 285 -14.70 -21.61 3.06
C THR A 285 -15.46 -22.01 4.32
N GLU A 286 -14.96 -23.00 5.08
CA GLU A 286 -15.53 -23.40 6.38
C GLU A 286 -15.50 -22.24 7.40
N ILE A 287 -14.38 -21.49 7.50
CA ILE A 287 -14.30 -20.28 8.33
C ILE A 287 -15.41 -19.29 7.96
N ASN A 288 -15.60 -19.05 6.65
CA ASN A 288 -16.65 -18.16 6.16
C ASN A 288 -18.04 -18.64 6.56
N ILE A 289 -18.35 -19.92 6.32
CA ILE A 289 -19.65 -20.52 6.67
C ILE A 289 -19.93 -20.38 8.16
N ARG A 290 -18.94 -20.67 9.03
CA ARG A 290 -19.14 -20.56 10.48
C ARG A 290 -19.40 -19.13 10.94
N LEU A 291 -18.65 -18.16 10.41
CA LEU A 291 -18.90 -16.75 10.72
C LEU A 291 -20.28 -16.33 10.23
N MET A 292 -20.66 -16.67 9.00
CA MET A 292 -21.99 -16.35 8.47
C MET A 292 -23.15 -17.07 9.19
N ALA A 293 -22.90 -18.23 9.81
CA ALA A 293 -23.90 -18.95 10.59
C ALA A 293 -24.02 -18.43 12.04
N TRP A 294 -23.14 -17.52 12.46
CA TRP A 294 -23.12 -17.03 13.84
C TRP A 294 -24.40 -16.24 14.14
N PRO A 295 -25.16 -16.59 15.20
CA PRO A 295 -26.40 -15.88 15.57
C PRO A 295 -26.25 -14.35 15.71
N GLN A 296 -25.12 -13.87 16.26
CA GLN A 296 -24.78 -12.45 16.41
C GLN A 296 -23.92 -11.91 15.24
N PHE A 297 -24.02 -12.48 14.04
CA PHE A 297 -23.24 -12.02 12.89
C PHE A 297 -23.40 -10.50 12.64
N ALA A 298 -24.62 -9.98 12.82
CA ALA A 298 -24.94 -8.57 12.66
C ALA A 298 -24.13 -7.62 13.57
N ASP A 299 -23.61 -8.12 14.68
CA ASP A 299 -22.83 -7.34 15.65
C ASP A 299 -21.33 -7.38 15.37
N LEU A 300 -20.84 -8.39 14.63
CA LEU A 300 -19.41 -8.56 14.35
C LEU A 300 -18.77 -7.35 13.64
N PRO A 301 -19.42 -6.68 12.66
CA PRO A 301 -18.86 -5.47 12.04
C PRO A 301 -18.60 -4.31 13.00
N TYR A 302 -19.31 -4.28 14.13
CA TYR A 302 -19.28 -3.21 15.13
C TYR A 302 -18.34 -3.53 16.29
N ASN A 303 -17.51 -4.57 16.17
CA ASN A 303 -16.44 -4.84 17.11
C ASN A 303 -15.10 -4.71 16.39
N GLU A 304 -14.17 -3.97 16.98
CA GLU A 304 -12.84 -3.70 16.40
C GLU A 304 -12.07 -4.99 16.02
N LEU A 305 -12.13 -6.02 16.86
CA LEU A 305 -11.41 -7.27 16.62
C LEU A 305 -12.11 -8.10 15.53
N ALA A 306 -13.43 -8.26 15.65
CA ALA A 306 -14.22 -9.07 14.72
C ALA A 306 -14.30 -8.44 13.32
N SER A 307 -14.48 -7.12 13.23
CA SER A 307 -14.46 -6.38 11.97
C SER A 307 -13.17 -6.63 11.19
N VAL A 308 -12.02 -6.60 11.86
CA VAL A 308 -10.74 -6.83 11.18
C VAL A 308 -10.58 -8.29 10.72
N ILE A 309 -11.18 -9.28 11.40
CA ILE A 309 -11.26 -10.65 10.88
C ILE A 309 -12.11 -10.68 9.60
N LEU A 310 -13.28 -10.03 9.59
CA LEU A 310 -14.16 -9.98 8.41
C LEU A 310 -13.49 -9.24 7.23
N GLN A 311 -12.75 -8.16 7.48
CA GLN A 311 -11.92 -7.48 6.47
C GLN A 311 -10.87 -8.44 5.88
N THR A 312 -10.21 -9.20 6.76
CA THR A 312 -9.20 -10.19 6.36
C THR A 312 -9.82 -11.32 5.54
N LEU A 313 -11.03 -11.75 5.91
CA LEU A 313 -11.80 -12.79 5.23
C LEU A 313 -12.25 -12.33 3.84
N LEU A 314 -12.82 -11.13 3.70
CA LEU A 314 -13.17 -10.53 2.41
C LEU A 314 -11.95 -10.49 1.47
N ARG A 315 -10.81 -10.05 2.00
CA ARG A 315 -9.55 -10.04 1.23
C ARG A 315 -9.13 -11.46 0.81
N ALA A 316 -9.18 -12.43 1.72
CA ALA A 316 -8.79 -13.80 1.44
C ALA A 316 -9.73 -14.51 0.44
N ILE A 317 -11.05 -14.34 0.56
CA ILE A 317 -12.02 -14.93 -0.38
C ILE A 317 -11.84 -14.32 -1.78
N SER A 318 -11.47 -13.03 -1.87
CA SER A 318 -11.25 -12.39 -3.18
C SER A 318 -10.16 -13.06 -4.02
N THR A 319 -9.32 -13.92 -3.45
CA THR A 319 -8.29 -14.67 -4.19
C THR A 319 -8.74 -16.04 -4.68
N LEU A 320 -9.92 -16.54 -4.26
CA LEU A 320 -10.41 -17.87 -4.63
C LEU A 320 -11.10 -17.90 -6.01
N ASP A 321 -11.32 -16.73 -6.64
CA ASP A 321 -12.14 -16.57 -7.85
C ASP A 321 -13.58 -17.12 -7.73
N ASP A 322 -14.05 -17.34 -6.50
CA ASP A 322 -15.41 -17.78 -6.20
C ASP A 322 -16.33 -16.56 -6.04
N ARG A 323 -16.89 -16.11 -7.16
CA ARG A 323 -17.84 -14.97 -7.19
C ARG A 323 -19.11 -15.24 -6.40
N PHE A 324 -19.55 -16.50 -6.28
CA PHE A 324 -20.76 -16.83 -5.55
C PHE A 324 -20.53 -16.67 -4.05
N LEU A 325 -19.44 -17.24 -3.52
CA LEU A 325 -19.06 -17.10 -2.11
C LEU A 325 -18.86 -15.63 -1.71
N MET A 326 -18.19 -14.85 -2.58
CA MET A 326 -18.02 -13.41 -2.37
C MET A 326 -19.36 -12.68 -2.31
N SER A 327 -20.26 -12.99 -3.25
CA SER A 327 -21.60 -12.38 -3.31
C SER A 327 -22.44 -12.72 -2.08
N GLN A 328 -22.37 -13.96 -1.59
CA GLN A 328 -23.05 -14.39 -0.37
C GLN A 328 -22.57 -13.59 0.85
N LEU A 329 -21.25 -13.49 1.06
CA LEU A 329 -20.71 -12.75 2.19
C LEU A 329 -21.05 -11.25 2.11
N CYS A 330 -20.90 -10.63 0.94
CA CYS A 330 -21.24 -9.23 0.74
C CYS A 330 -22.74 -8.97 0.98
N SER A 331 -23.62 -9.84 0.45
CA SER A 331 -25.07 -9.73 0.64
C SER A 331 -25.46 -9.88 2.11
N LYS A 332 -24.83 -10.82 2.83
CA LYS A 332 -25.10 -11.02 4.25
C LYS A 332 -24.67 -9.81 5.08
N LEU A 333 -23.46 -9.29 4.85
CA LEU A 333 -22.97 -8.07 5.50
C LEU A 333 -23.90 -6.88 5.23
N HIS A 334 -24.30 -6.69 3.98
CA HIS A 334 -25.19 -5.61 3.60
C HIS A 334 -26.56 -5.70 4.30
N ASN A 335 -27.22 -6.86 4.20
CA ASN A 335 -28.59 -7.03 4.64
C ASN A 335 -28.75 -7.12 6.16
N GLU A 336 -27.82 -7.80 6.85
CA GLU A 336 -27.93 -8.04 8.29
C GLU A 336 -27.14 -7.02 9.12
N ALA A 337 -26.11 -6.38 8.56
CA ALA A 337 -25.24 -5.50 9.34
C ALA A 337 -25.17 -4.05 8.85
N PHE A 338 -25.15 -3.77 7.55
CA PHE A 338 -24.87 -2.40 7.07
C PHE A 338 -26.09 -1.49 7.01
N LEU A 339 -27.23 -2.03 6.60
CA LEU A 339 -28.48 -1.28 6.54
C LEU A 339 -29.03 -1.00 7.94
N THR A 340 -29.77 0.10 8.07
CA THR A 340 -30.59 0.35 9.26
C THR A 340 -31.77 -0.62 9.26
N GLU A 341 -32.00 -1.31 10.37
CA GLU A 341 -33.31 -1.89 10.62
C GLU A 341 -34.32 -0.76 10.79
N ASN A 342 -35.03 -0.39 9.72
CA ASN A 342 -36.37 0.18 9.84
C ASN A 342 -37.40 -0.79 9.27
N ASN A 343 -37.30 -2.05 9.70
CA ASN A 343 -38.31 -3.10 9.47
C ASN A 343 -38.86 -3.70 10.78
N CYS A 344 -38.76 -2.96 11.91
CA CYS A 344 -39.49 -3.29 13.14
C CYS A 344 -40.64 -2.31 13.47
N ALA A 345 -40.86 -1.26 12.65
CA ALA A 345 -41.95 -0.28 12.84
C ALA A 345 -43.07 -0.40 11.78
N LYS A 346 -43.32 -1.60 11.24
CA LYS A 346 -44.50 -1.90 10.40
C LYS A 346 -45.25 -3.17 10.81
N LYS A 347 -45.03 -3.64 12.05
CA LYS A 347 -45.76 -4.79 12.62
C LYS A 347 -46.41 -4.54 13.98
N GLU A 348 -46.35 -3.32 14.50
CA GLU A 348 -46.96 -2.97 15.81
C GLU A 348 -47.82 -1.70 15.77
N GLU A 349 -48.31 -1.26 14.61
CA GLU A 349 -49.31 -0.18 14.51
C GLU A 349 -50.74 -0.68 14.16
N ASP A 350 -50.96 -2.00 14.24
CA ASP A 350 -52.30 -2.60 14.07
C ASP A 350 -52.78 -3.25 15.38
N GLU A 351 -52.50 -2.69 16.57
CA GLU A 351 -53.31 -2.95 17.78
C GLU A 351 -52.95 -2.04 18.97
N ALA A 352 -53.96 -1.31 19.47
CA ALA A 352 -53.99 -0.40 20.64
C ALA A 352 -53.33 0.98 20.40
N GLY A 353 -53.99 2.13 20.54
CA GLY A 353 -55.17 2.49 21.29
C GLY A 353 -54.93 3.90 21.85
N GLU A 354 -55.70 4.86 21.38
CA GLU A 354 -56.09 6.16 21.97
C GLU A 354 -55.40 6.57 23.31
N TYR A 355 -54.67 7.70 23.34
CA TYR A 355 -54.75 8.79 24.35
C TYR A 355 -53.61 9.84 24.16
N GLY A 356 -53.99 11.11 24.00
CA GLY A 356 -53.35 12.28 24.62
C GLY A 356 -52.11 12.91 23.97
N GLU A 357 -52.28 14.09 23.38
CA GLU A 357 -51.23 15.05 23.00
C GLU A 357 -50.43 15.56 24.22
N GLU A 358 -49.12 15.75 24.05
CA GLU A 358 -48.40 16.93 24.56
C GLU A 358 -47.09 17.13 23.76
N GLN A 359 -47.01 18.27 23.07
CA GLN A 359 -45.88 18.71 22.28
C GLN A 359 -44.72 19.17 23.19
N SER A 360 -43.54 18.56 23.02
CA SER A 360 -42.27 19.20 23.39
C SER A 360 -41.35 19.23 22.16
N HIS A 361 -41.17 20.43 21.61
CA HIS A 361 -40.12 20.73 20.64
C HIS A 361 -38.75 20.51 21.29
N ALA A 362 -38.09 19.40 20.97
CA ALA A 362 -36.66 19.23 21.12
C ALA A 362 -36.07 19.13 19.72
N GLU A 363 -35.06 19.95 19.46
CA GLU A 363 -34.27 19.93 18.23
C GLU A 363 -33.58 18.55 18.12
N GLU A 364 -34.07 17.68 17.23
CA GLU A 364 -33.45 16.38 16.97
C GLU A 364 -32.20 16.56 16.10
N ASP A 365 -31.06 16.15 16.64
CA ASP A 365 -29.79 15.98 15.91
C ASP A 365 -29.97 15.05 14.70
N ASP A 366 -29.50 15.51 13.53
CA ASP A 366 -29.64 14.87 12.22
C ASP A 366 -28.75 13.60 12.04
N GLU A 367 -28.07 13.13 13.10
CA GLU A 367 -27.29 11.87 13.10
C GLU A 367 -28.17 10.61 13.03
N SER A 368 -29.48 10.73 13.26
CA SER A 368 -30.44 9.61 13.32
C SER A 368 -30.86 9.01 11.97
N LYS A 369 -30.35 9.51 10.83
CA LYS A 369 -30.77 9.07 9.47
C LYS A 369 -29.72 8.27 8.68
N LEU A 370 -28.50 8.07 9.19
CA LEU A 370 -27.47 7.32 8.47
C LEU A 370 -27.68 5.80 8.59
N PRO A 371 -27.33 5.02 7.54
CA PRO A 371 -27.24 3.56 7.62
C PRO A 371 -26.40 3.09 8.81
N LYS A 372 -26.81 1.99 9.47
CA LYS A 372 -26.15 1.43 10.67
C LYS A 372 -24.63 1.34 10.52
N VAL A 373 -24.13 0.99 9.33
CA VAL A 373 -22.68 0.86 9.04
C VAL A 373 -21.86 2.10 9.37
N PHE A 374 -22.46 3.29 9.32
CA PHE A 374 -21.80 4.57 9.56
C PHE A 374 -21.78 4.97 11.04
N GLN A 375 -22.27 4.12 11.96
CA GLN A 375 -22.30 4.41 13.40
C GLN A 375 -20.96 4.19 14.10
N GLN A 376 -20.09 3.32 13.59
CA GLN A 376 -18.80 3.00 14.22
C GLN A 376 -17.65 2.94 13.22
N GLU A 377 -16.44 3.28 13.68
CA GLU A 377 -15.25 3.23 12.84
C GLU A 377 -14.97 1.80 12.34
N ALA A 378 -15.08 0.79 13.21
CA ALA A 378 -14.91 -0.61 12.87
C ALA A 378 -15.76 -1.04 11.66
N SER A 379 -17.04 -0.67 11.63
CA SER A 379 -17.97 -1.06 10.56
C SER A 379 -17.70 -0.28 9.26
N VAL A 380 -17.29 0.98 9.35
CA VAL A 380 -16.88 1.78 8.18
C VAL A 380 -15.62 1.20 7.53
N ARG A 381 -14.62 0.76 8.30
CA ARG A 381 -13.43 0.09 7.76
C ARG A 381 -13.77 -1.25 7.09
N LEU A 382 -14.77 -1.96 7.63
CA LEU A 382 -15.28 -3.17 6.98
C LEU A 382 -15.99 -2.86 5.67
N LEU A 383 -16.80 -1.80 5.62
CA LEU A 383 -17.43 -1.32 4.39
C LEU A 383 -16.39 -0.97 3.32
N GLU A 384 -15.33 -0.26 3.68
CA GLU A 384 -14.21 0.04 2.76
C GLU A 384 -13.57 -1.23 2.17
N SER A 385 -13.40 -2.26 3.00
CA SER A 385 -12.88 -3.56 2.56
C SER A 385 -13.88 -4.29 1.66
N CYS A 386 -15.17 -4.24 1.99
CA CYS A 386 -16.25 -4.83 1.19
C CYS A 386 -16.33 -4.18 -0.20
N ILE A 387 -16.30 -2.84 -0.28
CA ILE A 387 -16.25 -2.09 -1.55
C ILE A 387 -15.08 -2.53 -2.43
N SER A 388 -13.94 -2.87 -1.82
CA SER A 388 -12.73 -3.26 -2.57
C SER A 388 -12.86 -4.57 -3.34
N VAL A 389 -13.74 -5.46 -2.88
CA VAL A 389 -13.82 -6.85 -3.36
C VAL A 389 -15.22 -7.23 -3.85
N ALA A 390 -16.21 -6.36 -3.62
CA ALA A 390 -17.58 -6.59 -4.05
C ALA A 390 -17.66 -6.71 -5.58
N PRO A 391 -18.49 -7.62 -6.11
CA PRO A 391 -18.82 -7.64 -7.54
C PRO A 391 -19.41 -6.30 -7.99
N SER A 392 -19.06 -5.83 -9.19
CA SER A 392 -19.47 -4.52 -9.70
C SER A 392 -20.98 -4.27 -9.65
N SER A 393 -21.79 -5.28 -10.00
CA SER A 393 -23.26 -5.17 -9.93
C SER A 393 -23.74 -4.95 -8.49
N PHE A 394 -23.24 -5.74 -7.54
CA PHE A 394 -23.59 -5.59 -6.13
C PHE A 394 -23.11 -4.26 -5.54
N PHE A 395 -21.91 -3.81 -5.91
CA PHE A 395 -21.39 -2.52 -5.51
C PHE A 395 -22.32 -1.38 -5.95
N LYS A 396 -22.74 -1.35 -7.22
CA LYS A 396 -23.63 -0.31 -7.75
C LYS A 396 -25.05 -0.45 -7.18
N GLU A 397 -25.67 -1.61 -7.30
CA GLU A 397 -27.10 -1.81 -7.03
C GLU A 397 -27.45 -1.90 -5.53
N SER A 398 -26.51 -2.35 -4.69
CA SER A 398 -26.75 -2.52 -3.25
C SER A 398 -25.94 -1.52 -2.42
N LEU A 399 -24.61 -1.54 -2.53
CA LEU A 399 -23.77 -0.69 -1.67
C LEU A 399 -23.95 0.81 -1.98
N PHE A 400 -23.85 1.22 -3.24
CA PHE A 400 -23.98 2.62 -3.61
C PHE A 400 -25.40 3.14 -3.40
N GLU A 401 -26.40 2.49 -4.00
CA GLU A 401 -27.81 2.89 -3.87
C GLU A 401 -28.31 2.84 -2.42
N GLY A 402 -27.96 1.78 -1.68
CA GLY A 402 -28.42 1.57 -0.31
C GLY A 402 -27.69 2.42 0.74
N LEU A 403 -26.39 2.70 0.55
CA LEU A 403 -25.57 3.33 1.60
C LEU A 403 -25.14 4.76 1.27
N PHE A 404 -24.80 5.06 0.01
CA PHE A 404 -24.16 6.33 -0.35
C PHE A 404 -25.08 7.34 -1.04
N ARG A 405 -25.96 6.88 -1.94
CA ARG A 405 -26.78 7.76 -2.79
C ARG A 405 -27.67 8.69 -1.95
N GLY A 406 -27.69 9.97 -2.33
CA GLY A 406 -28.43 11.02 -1.64
C GLY A 406 -27.79 11.49 -0.32
N ARG A 407 -26.65 10.93 0.08
CA ARG A 407 -25.94 11.24 1.33
C ARG A 407 -24.47 11.58 1.12
N LEU A 408 -24.01 11.68 -0.13
CA LEU A 408 -22.58 11.84 -0.43
C LEU A 408 -21.97 13.09 0.18
N ARG A 409 -22.73 14.20 0.22
CA ARG A 409 -22.30 15.46 0.82
C ARG A 409 -21.94 15.28 2.29
N ASP A 410 -22.85 14.74 3.08
CA ASP A 410 -22.67 14.63 4.53
C ASP A 410 -21.55 13.64 4.87
N LEU A 411 -21.50 12.52 4.13
CA LEU A 411 -20.42 11.54 4.26
C LEU A 411 -19.06 12.11 3.85
N ALA A 412 -19.00 12.97 2.82
CA ALA A 412 -17.77 13.59 2.35
C ALA A 412 -17.26 14.71 3.27
N LEU A 413 -18.14 15.34 4.05
CA LEU A 413 -17.78 16.35 5.06
C LEU A 413 -17.49 15.75 6.45
N SER A 414 -17.85 14.48 6.66
CA SER A 414 -17.58 13.78 7.90
C SER A 414 -16.14 13.27 8.00
N ARG A 415 -15.52 13.54 9.16
CA ARG A 415 -14.18 13.05 9.49
C ARG A 415 -14.09 11.52 9.49
N MET A 416 -15.17 10.84 9.90
CA MET A 416 -15.20 9.37 9.98
C MET A 416 -15.50 8.73 8.62
N HIS A 417 -16.35 9.36 7.80
CA HIS A 417 -16.92 8.70 6.63
C HIS A 417 -16.26 9.08 5.29
N ASN A 418 -15.51 10.19 5.21
CA ASN A 418 -14.93 10.64 3.95
C ASN A 418 -14.01 9.61 3.27
N PHE A 419 -13.37 8.73 4.05
CA PHE A 419 -12.54 7.65 3.50
C PHE A 419 -13.37 6.58 2.80
N SER A 420 -14.57 6.28 3.30
CA SER A 420 -15.52 5.39 2.61
C SER A 420 -16.01 5.99 1.30
N VAL A 421 -16.20 7.32 1.23
CA VAL A 421 -16.53 8.03 -0.02
C VAL A 421 -15.37 7.96 -1.02
N GLN A 422 -14.14 8.23 -0.57
CA GLN A 422 -12.95 8.06 -1.40
C GLN A 422 -12.84 6.64 -1.94
N LYS A 423 -13.07 5.65 -1.06
CA LYS A 423 -12.99 4.25 -1.41
C LYS A 423 -14.05 3.84 -2.43
N MET A 424 -15.28 4.32 -2.26
CA MET A 424 -16.38 4.13 -3.21
C MET A 424 -16.02 4.71 -4.58
N ILE A 425 -15.54 5.96 -4.64
CA ILE A 425 -15.11 6.59 -5.90
C ILE A 425 -13.94 5.84 -6.54
N ASP A 426 -12.98 5.38 -5.74
CA ASP A 426 -11.83 4.61 -6.21
C ASP A 426 -12.23 3.24 -6.79
N HIS A 427 -13.41 2.68 -6.50
CA HIS A 427 -13.87 1.39 -7.04
C HIS A 427 -15.03 1.52 -8.03
N ALA A 428 -15.51 2.74 -8.27
CA ALA A 428 -16.43 3.04 -9.34
C ALA A 428 -15.83 2.69 -10.71
N ASP A 429 -16.49 1.79 -11.44
CA ASP A 429 -16.14 1.34 -12.78
C ASP A 429 -17.12 1.85 -13.87
N ASP A 430 -18.19 2.53 -13.45
CA ASP A 430 -19.26 3.01 -14.30
C ASP A 430 -19.27 4.54 -14.44
N LYS A 431 -19.52 5.03 -15.66
CA LYS A 431 -19.52 6.48 -15.96
C LYS A 431 -20.74 7.18 -15.38
N ASP A 432 -21.90 6.54 -15.44
CA ASP A 432 -23.15 7.11 -14.95
C ASP A 432 -23.08 7.28 -13.42
N LEU A 433 -22.45 6.34 -12.73
CA LEU A 433 -22.16 6.45 -11.30
C LEU A 433 -21.34 7.72 -10.99
N ILE A 434 -20.21 7.95 -11.69
CA ILE A 434 -19.39 9.15 -11.45
C ILE A 434 -20.14 10.45 -11.78
N GLU A 435 -21.02 10.43 -12.78
CA GLU A 435 -21.90 11.56 -13.07
C GLU A 435 -22.85 11.87 -11.90
N ILE A 436 -23.48 10.85 -11.31
CA ILE A 436 -24.32 11.00 -10.13
C ILE A 436 -23.50 11.52 -8.95
N VAL A 437 -22.33 10.93 -8.67
CA VAL A 437 -21.45 11.35 -7.56
C VAL A 437 -21.05 12.82 -7.71
N LEU A 438 -20.61 13.23 -8.90
CA LEU A 438 -20.25 14.63 -9.15
C LEU A 438 -21.46 15.57 -9.08
N GLY A 439 -22.66 15.12 -9.47
CA GLY A 439 -23.89 15.87 -9.32
C GLY A 439 -24.24 16.13 -7.85
N GLU A 440 -24.13 15.12 -6.98
CA GLU A 440 -24.40 15.29 -5.54
C GLU A 440 -23.37 16.18 -4.83
N LEU A 441 -22.10 16.16 -5.28
CA LEU A 441 -21.00 16.88 -4.63
C LEU A 441 -20.71 18.27 -5.23
N GLU A 442 -21.40 18.68 -6.31
CA GLU A 442 -21.02 19.88 -7.07
C GLU A 442 -21.04 21.17 -6.24
N ASN A 443 -21.99 21.30 -5.31
CA ASN A 443 -22.13 22.49 -4.46
C ASN A 443 -21.34 22.38 -3.14
N SER A 444 -20.59 21.31 -2.91
CA SER A 444 -19.88 21.05 -1.65
C SER A 444 -18.37 20.93 -1.81
N MET A 445 -17.83 21.07 -3.03
CA MET A 445 -16.39 20.90 -3.27
C MET A 445 -15.55 21.90 -2.48
N GLU A 446 -15.99 23.16 -2.37
CA GLU A 446 -15.31 24.17 -1.55
C GLU A 446 -15.35 23.80 -0.06
N ASP A 447 -16.51 23.37 0.46
CA ASP A 447 -16.66 22.95 1.85
C ASP A 447 -15.74 21.75 2.17
N ILE A 448 -15.68 20.76 1.28
CA ILE A 448 -14.80 19.57 1.39
C ILE A 448 -13.33 19.99 1.47
N LEU A 449 -12.90 20.93 0.63
CA LEU A 449 -11.53 21.47 0.67
C LEU A 449 -11.29 22.24 1.98
N ARG A 450 -12.26 23.05 2.43
CA ARG A 450 -12.17 23.86 3.66
C ARG A 450 -12.02 23.01 4.91
N VAL A 451 -12.74 21.89 5.02
CA VAL A 451 -12.60 20.92 6.13
C VAL A 451 -11.38 20.00 5.98
N GLY A 452 -10.59 20.17 4.91
CA GLY A 452 -9.35 19.42 4.68
C GLY A 452 -9.56 18.00 4.11
N HIS A 453 -10.78 17.64 3.70
CA HIS A 453 -11.13 16.31 3.16
C HIS A 453 -10.74 16.20 1.66
N THR A 454 -9.57 16.73 1.34
CA THR A 454 -8.98 16.87 0.00
C THR A 454 -8.82 15.54 -0.75
N GLY A 455 -8.80 14.41 -0.03
CA GLY A 455 -8.75 13.07 -0.62
C GLY A 455 -9.99 12.75 -1.47
N VAL A 456 -11.17 13.27 -1.11
CA VAL A 456 -12.41 13.09 -1.89
C VAL A 456 -12.25 13.74 -3.27
N VAL A 457 -11.71 14.97 -3.32
CA VAL A 457 -11.46 15.68 -4.58
C VAL A 457 -10.41 14.97 -5.43
N LEU A 458 -9.37 14.40 -4.80
CA LEU A 458 -8.39 13.57 -5.49
C LEU A 458 -9.01 12.30 -6.08
N ALA A 459 -9.85 11.60 -5.33
CA ALA A 459 -10.54 10.41 -5.81
C ALA A 459 -11.40 10.74 -7.04
N LEU A 460 -12.15 11.86 -7.00
CA LEU A 460 -12.91 12.34 -8.16
C LEU A 460 -12.02 12.63 -9.37
N ALA A 461 -10.89 13.32 -9.18
CA ALA A 461 -9.94 13.61 -10.26
C ALA A 461 -9.43 12.32 -10.91
N LYS A 462 -9.04 11.33 -10.09
CA LYS A 462 -8.56 10.03 -10.55
C LYS A 462 -9.65 9.22 -11.25
N ALA A 463 -10.89 9.22 -10.74
CA ALA A 463 -12.01 8.55 -11.39
C ALA A 463 -12.33 9.17 -12.76
N CYS A 464 -12.33 10.51 -12.86
CA CYS A 464 -12.50 11.22 -14.13
C CYS A 464 -11.38 10.90 -15.15
N ALA A 465 -10.14 10.74 -14.69
CA ALA A 465 -9.02 10.30 -15.53
C ALA A 465 -9.20 8.84 -15.97
N ARG A 466 -9.45 7.93 -15.02
CA ARG A 466 -9.57 6.48 -15.24
C ARG A 466 -10.70 6.13 -16.20
N LEU A 467 -11.89 6.66 -15.97
CA LEU A 467 -13.09 6.36 -16.75
C LEU A 467 -13.27 7.28 -17.95
N VAL A 468 -12.45 8.33 -18.09
CA VAL A 468 -12.55 9.29 -19.19
C VAL A 468 -13.97 9.88 -19.28
N CYS A 469 -14.48 10.35 -18.14
CA CYS A 469 -15.82 10.93 -18.00
C CYS A 469 -15.78 12.18 -17.12
N GLN A 470 -16.75 13.09 -17.29
CA GLN A 470 -16.96 14.30 -16.48
C GLN A 470 -15.73 15.21 -16.26
N GLN A 471 -14.65 15.04 -17.04
CA GLN A 471 -13.36 15.76 -16.90
C GLN A 471 -13.51 17.28 -16.96
N GLY A 472 -14.32 17.79 -17.90
CA GLY A 472 -14.58 19.23 -18.02
C GLY A 472 -15.39 19.79 -16.84
N LYS A 473 -16.41 19.04 -16.39
CA LYS A 473 -17.22 19.40 -15.22
C LYS A 473 -16.35 19.43 -13.96
N PHE A 474 -15.53 18.41 -13.74
CA PHE A 474 -14.59 18.36 -12.61
C PHE A 474 -13.63 19.55 -12.59
N VAL A 475 -12.99 19.88 -13.73
CA VAL A 475 -12.09 21.04 -13.82
C VAL A 475 -12.82 22.33 -13.48
N LYS A 476 -14.05 22.53 -13.98
CA LYS A 476 -14.84 23.71 -13.66
C LYS A 476 -15.08 23.80 -12.15
N LEU A 477 -15.63 22.75 -11.54
CA LEU A 477 -15.92 22.72 -10.09
C LEU A 477 -14.67 22.95 -9.24
N LEU A 478 -13.53 22.35 -9.61
CA LEU A 478 -12.26 22.53 -8.91
C LEU A 478 -11.79 23.99 -8.96
N LEU A 479 -11.87 24.62 -10.13
CA LEU A 479 -11.44 26.01 -10.29
C LEU A 479 -12.40 26.99 -9.63
N ASP A 480 -13.70 26.70 -9.65
CA ASP A 480 -14.73 27.48 -8.96
C ASP A 480 -14.52 27.41 -7.44
N ALA A 481 -14.35 26.21 -6.87
CA ALA A 481 -14.08 26.01 -5.44
C ALA A 481 -12.75 26.61 -4.95
N LEU A 482 -11.80 26.82 -5.86
CA LEU A 482 -10.51 27.46 -5.58
C LEU A 482 -10.48 28.94 -6.00
N HIS A 483 -11.60 29.53 -6.41
CA HIS A 483 -11.69 30.91 -6.91
C HIS A 483 -10.61 31.25 -7.96
N SER A 484 -10.28 30.28 -8.83
CA SER A 484 -9.11 30.32 -9.71
C SER A 484 -9.44 30.16 -11.19
N GLY A 485 -10.71 30.25 -11.57
CA GLY A 485 -11.18 30.09 -12.95
C GLY A 485 -10.66 31.16 -13.92
N GLU A 486 -10.60 32.42 -13.47
CA GLU A 486 -10.31 33.61 -14.28
C GLU A 486 -9.07 34.39 -13.78
N VAL A 487 -8.25 33.78 -12.93
CA VAL A 487 -7.02 34.39 -12.41
C VAL A 487 -5.82 34.13 -13.33
N ALA A 488 -4.72 34.86 -13.12
CA ALA A 488 -3.47 34.61 -13.81
C ALA A 488 -2.95 33.17 -13.58
N SER A 489 -2.24 32.64 -14.57
CA SER A 489 -1.78 31.25 -14.60
C SER A 489 -0.95 30.83 -13.38
N ASP A 490 -0.16 31.75 -12.82
CA ASP A 490 0.60 31.52 -11.59
C ASP A 490 -0.29 31.32 -10.37
N LYS A 491 -1.31 32.17 -10.20
CA LYS A 491 -2.29 32.04 -9.13
C LYS A 491 -3.13 30.78 -9.28
N MET A 492 -3.51 30.41 -10.51
CA MET A 492 -4.28 29.19 -10.78
C MET A 492 -3.48 27.93 -10.42
N ILE A 493 -2.23 27.81 -10.90
CA ILE A 493 -1.40 26.64 -10.60
C ILE A 493 -1.08 26.57 -9.10
N ASN A 494 -0.79 27.70 -8.46
CA ASN A 494 -0.57 27.73 -7.02
C ASN A 494 -1.84 27.31 -6.24
N ALA A 495 -3.02 27.81 -6.60
CA ALA A 495 -4.27 27.43 -5.94
C ALA A 495 -4.51 25.92 -5.99
N VAL A 496 -4.27 25.29 -7.15
CA VAL A 496 -4.40 23.82 -7.30
C VAL A 496 -3.31 23.05 -6.56
N LEU A 497 -2.05 23.47 -6.65
CA LEU A 497 -0.94 22.82 -5.95
C LEU A 497 -1.07 22.90 -4.43
N TYR A 498 -1.64 23.98 -3.91
CA TYR A 498 -1.80 24.20 -2.48
C TYR A 498 -3.18 23.79 -1.95
N LEU A 499 -4.16 23.58 -2.84
CA LEU A 499 -5.57 23.40 -2.51
C LEU A 499 -6.10 24.52 -1.61
N LEU A 500 -5.71 25.75 -1.93
CA LEU A 500 -6.14 26.97 -1.26
C LEU A 500 -6.78 27.90 -2.29
N PRO A 501 -7.91 28.55 -1.98
CA PRO A 501 -8.51 29.53 -2.88
C PRO A 501 -7.55 30.67 -3.24
N ALA A 502 -7.62 31.16 -4.48
CA ALA A 502 -6.65 32.12 -5.02
C ALA A 502 -6.73 33.52 -4.38
N ASP A 503 -7.81 33.82 -3.68
CA ASP A 503 -8.07 35.04 -2.92
C ASP A 503 -7.55 34.97 -1.47
N VAL A 504 -7.19 33.79 -0.98
CA VAL A 504 -6.60 33.62 0.35
C VAL A 504 -5.16 34.15 0.38
N LYS A 505 -4.90 35.13 1.23
CA LYS A 505 -3.56 35.66 1.47
C LYS A 505 -2.81 34.73 2.42
N VAL A 506 -1.66 34.23 1.98
CA VAL A 506 -0.76 33.42 2.80
C VAL A 506 0.49 34.25 3.10
N GLU A 507 0.88 34.34 4.38
CA GLU A 507 2.04 35.14 4.81
C GLU A 507 3.37 34.59 4.29
N ASN A 508 3.45 33.27 4.12
CA ASN A 508 4.61 32.55 3.61
C ASN A 508 4.21 31.63 2.46
N THR A 509 5.11 31.37 1.51
CA THR A 509 4.85 30.39 0.44
C THR A 509 4.58 29.01 1.05
N PRO A 510 3.37 28.46 0.89
CA PRO A 510 3.03 27.19 1.50
C PRO A 510 3.77 26.04 0.82
N THR A 511 3.88 24.92 1.53
CA THR A 511 4.38 23.67 0.94
C THR A 511 3.37 23.11 -0.04
N ILE A 512 3.83 22.50 -1.14
CA ILE A 512 2.93 21.88 -2.12
C ILE A 512 2.12 20.79 -1.44
N ASN A 513 0.79 20.80 -1.58
CA ASN A 513 -0.09 19.78 -1.05
C ASN A 513 0.07 18.48 -1.87
N LEU A 514 0.13 17.32 -1.22
CA LEU A 514 0.25 16.03 -1.92
C LEU A 514 -0.93 15.79 -2.85
N HIS A 515 -2.15 15.96 -2.34
CA HIS A 515 -3.37 15.80 -3.14
C HIS A 515 -3.45 16.86 -4.24
N GLY A 516 -3.02 18.10 -3.97
CA GLY A 516 -2.94 19.16 -4.99
C GLY A 516 -2.04 18.79 -6.17
N SER A 517 -0.85 18.28 -5.89
CA SER A 517 0.06 17.76 -6.93
C SER A 517 -0.55 16.57 -7.68
N LEU A 518 -1.14 15.60 -6.97
CA LEU A 518 -1.75 14.42 -7.59
C LEU A 518 -2.99 14.78 -8.43
N ILE A 519 -3.79 15.77 -8.02
CA ILE A 519 -4.90 16.31 -8.80
C ILE A 519 -4.39 16.95 -10.08
N LEU A 520 -3.35 17.79 -10.02
CA LEU A 520 -2.75 18.39 -11.20
C LEU A 520 -2.21 17.32 -12.17
N GLN A 521 -1.55 16.29 -11.63
CA GLN A 521 -1.08 15.15 -12.44
C GLN A 521 -2.26 14.41 -13.11
N ALA A 522 -3.36 14.16 -12.40
CA ALA A 522 -4.55 13.53 -12.98
C ALA A 522 -5.19 14.40 -14.08
N VAL A 523 -5.28 15.72 -13.86
CA VAL A 523 -5.84 16.65 -14.85
C VAL A 523 -4.97 16.73 -16.11
N LEU A 524 -3.64 16.62 -15.99
CA LEU A 524 -2.75 16.55 -17.16
C LEU A 524 -3.00 15.29 -18.02
N GLU A 525 -3.57 14.23 -17.43
CA GLU A 525 -4.01 13.02 -18.13
C GLU A 525 -5.45 13.09 -18.66
N PHE A 526 -6.14 14.22 -18.54
CA PHE A 526 -7.45 14.40 -19.16
C PHE A 526 -7.34 14.58 -20.67
N ASN A 527 -8.44 14.34 -21.40
CA ASN A 527 -8.45 14.43 -22.87
C ASN A 527 -8.12 15.84 -23.40
N LYS A 528 -8.43 16.88 -22.61
CA LYS A 528 -8.24 18.28 -22.98
C LYS A 528 -7.54 19.06 -21.84
N PRO A 529 -6.24 18.80 -21.57
CA PRO A 529 -5.53 19.40 -20.44
C PRO A 529 -4.98 20.80 -20.78
N ILE A 530 -5.36 21.37 -21.93
CA ILE A 530 -4.67 22.52 -22.55
C ILE A 530 -4.61 23.77 -21.66
N LYS A 531 -5.64 24.01 -20.83
CA LYS A 531 -5.66 25.13 -19.88
C LYS A 531 -4.50 25.03 -18.89
N PHE A 532 -4.28 23.84 -18.31
CA PHE A 532 -3.20 23.59 -17.35
C PHE A 532 -1.85 23.49 -18.02
N VAL A 533 -1.80 22.94 -19.25
CA VAL A 533 -0.57 22.89 -20.05
C VAL A 533 -0.04 24.30 -20.32
N ASN A 534 -0.91 25.20 -20.80
CA ASN A 534 -0.52 26.58 -21.07
C ASN A 534 -0.18 27.33 -19.78
N ALA A 535 -0.97 27.15 -18.72
CA ALA A 535 -0.70 27.81 -17.45
C ALA A 535 0.67 27.45 -16.85
N LEU A 536 1.09 26.18 -16.96
CA LEU A 536 2.44 25.76 -16.56
C LEU A 536 3.55 26.38 -17.43
N LEU A 537 3.30 26.55 -18.73
CA LEU A 537 4.24 27.21 -19.65
C LEU A 537 4.31 28.73 -19.47
N GLU A 538 3.29 29.34 -18.89
CA GLU A 538 3.21 30.78 -18.62
C GLU A 538 3.83 31.17 -17.27
N LEU A 539 4.13 30.19 -16.40
CA LEU A 539 4.83 30.44 -15.14
C LEU A 539 6.22 31.07 -15.40
N PRO A 540 6.73 31.95 -14.51
CA PRO A 540 8.14 32.31 -14.53
C PRO A 540 9.03 31.05 -14.42
N ASN A 541 10.11 30.99 -15.21
CA ASN A 541 10.97 29.80 -15.28
C ASN A 541 11.56 29.41 -13.92
N GLU A 542 11.97 30.39 -13.10
CA GLU A 542 12.46 30.17 -11.73
C GLU A 542 11.38 29.55 -10.84
N ARG A 543 10.15 30.05 -10.93
CA ARG A 543 9.02 29.54 -10.15
C ARG A 543 8.66 28.12 -10.54
N LEU A 544 8.65 27.83 -11.85
CA LEU A 544 8.45 26.48 -12.35
C LEU A 544 9.56 25.54 -11.85
N ALA A 545 10.82 25.98 -11.88
CA ALA A 545 11.94 25.20 -11.35
C ALA A 545 11.82 24.91 -9.84
N ASP A 546 11.28 25.86 -9.06
CA ASP A 546 10.98 25.64 -7.64
C ASP A 546 9.92 24.56 -7.44
N ILE A 547 8.80 24.64 -8.18
CA ILE A 547 7.75 23.62 -8.14
C ILE A 547 8.31 22.24 -8.50
N LEU A 548 9.12 22.17 -9.56
CA LEU A 548 9.67 20.91 -10.04
C LEU A 548 10.85 20.39 -9.21
N SER A 549 11.41 21.21 -8.32
CA SER A 549 12.41 20.78 -7.33
C SER A 549 11.78 20.20 -6.06
N ASP A 550 10.49 20.44 -5.84
CA ASP A 550 9.77 19.98 -4.66
C ASP A 550 9.53 18.45 -4.70
N PRO A 551 9.58 17.75 -3.54
CA PRO A 551 9.33 16.32 -3.48
C PRO A 551 7.98 15.87 -4.06
N ARG A 552 6.92 16.68 -3.91
CA ARG A 552 5.56 16.42 -4.42
C ARG A 552 5.38 17.04 -5.80
N GLY A 553 5.89 18.25 -6.02
CA GLY A 553 5.76 18.96 -7.30
C GLY A 553 6.58 18.37 -8.46
N SER A 554 7.72 17.74 -8.19
CA SER A 554 8.57 17.11 -9.22
C SER A 554 7.84 16.05 -10.07
N PHE A 555 6.83 15.38 -9.53
CA PHE A 555 6.04 14.39 -10.26
C PHE A 555 5.14 15.00 -11.36
N VAL A 556 4.85 16.30 -11.29
CA VAL A 556 4.14 17.03 -12.36
C VAL A 556 4.94 16.97 -13.67
N ALA A 557 6.28 16.93 -13.61
CA ALA A 557 7.12 16.75 -14.79
C ALA A 557 6.80 15.44 -15.53
N ASN A 558 6.67 14.33 -14.80
CA ASN A 558 6.33 13.02 -15.37
C ASN A 558 4.97 13.05 -16.05
N ALA A 559 3.94 13.57 -15.37
CA ALA A 559 2.59 13.66 -15.92
C ALA A 559 2.57 14.55 -17.18
N TYR A 560 3.25 15.70 -17.14
CA TYR A 560 3.29 16.62 -18.27
C TYR A 560 3.97 16.02 -19.50
N THR A 561 5.14 15.39 -19.33
CA THR A 561 5.88 14.82 -20.48
C THR A 561 5.38 13.46 -20.93
N GLY A 562 4.80 12.70 -19.99
CA GLY A 562 4.34 11.32 -20.20
C GLY A 562 2.91 11.24 -20.74
N SER A 563 2.06 12.23 -20.44
CA SER A 563 0.66 12.17 -20.84
C SER A 563 0.49 12.18 -22.35
N ARG A 564 -0.31 11.24 -22.86
CA ARG A 564 -0.69 11.15 -24.28
C ARG A 564 -1.49 12.37 -24.77
N PHE A 565 -2.04 13.18 -23.88
CA PHE A 565 -2.87 14.34 -24.21
C PHE A 565 -2.10 15.66 -24.23
N VAL A 566 -0.86 15.66 -23.73
CA VAL A 566 0.07 16.79 -23.89
C VAL A 566 0.84 16.63 -25.20
N GLY A 567 0.60 17.53 -26.15
CA GLY A 567 1.21 17.49 -27.48
C GLY A 567 2.74 17.69 -27.46
N GLU A 568 3.43 17.09 -28.43
CA GLU A 568 4.90 17.13 -28.58
C GLU A 568 5.47 18.55 -28.57
N LYS A 569 4.83 19.49 -29.29
CA LYS A 569 5.23 20.91 -29.30
C LYS A 569 5.19 21.54 -27.91
N SER A 570 4.22 21.18 -27.07
CA SER A 570 4.12 21.69 -25.69
C SER A 570 5.19 21.07 -24.78
N ARG A 571 5.60 19.82 -25.04
CA ARG A 571 6.74 19.18 -24.36
C ARG A 571 8.05 19.86 -24.72
N GLU A 572 8.30 20.10 -26.00
CA GLU A 572 9.48 20.85 -26.42
C GLU A 572 9.49 22.28 -25.86
N LYS A 573 8.34 22.96 -25.81
CA LYS A 573 8.23 24.28 -25.17
C LYS A 573 8.60 24.22 -23.69
N MET A 574 8.14 23.21 -22.96
CA MET A 574 8.48 23.02 -21.53
C MET A 574 9.99 22.86 -21.34
N VAL A 575 10.62 22.02 -22.17
CA VAL A 575 12.08 21.81 -22.14
C VAL A 575 12.83 23.11 -22.43
N ARG A 576 12.37 23.91 -23.40
CA ARG A 576 12.93 25.23 -23.69
C ARG A 576 12.73 26.22 -22.55
N HIS A 577 11.56 26.20 -21.92
CA HIS A 577 11.19 27.14 -20.85
C HIS A 577 12.03 26.97 -19.58
N LEU A 578 12.52 25.76 -19.32
CA LEU A 578 13.43 25.45 -18.21
C LEU A 578 14.91 25.73 -18.52
N GLU A 579 15.26 26.18 -19.72
CA GLU A 579 16.64 26.57 -20.03
C GLU A 579 17.12 27.68 -19.07
N GLY A 580 18.33 27.52 -18.53
CA GLY A 580 18.90 28.36 -17.48
C GLY A 580 18.56 27.92 -16.05
N GLN A 581 17.70 26.90 -15.87
CA GLN A 581 17.29 26.39 -14.55
C GLN A 581 17.69 24.93 -14.29
N TYR A 582 18.26 24.22 -15.27
CA TYR A 582 18.66 22.82 -15.11
C TYR A 582 19.76 22.62 -14.05
N SER A 583 20.70 23.57 -13.95
CA SER A 583 21.71 23.57 -12.89
C SER A 583 21.07 23.68 -11.50
N ARG A 584 20.03 24.52 -11.35
CA ARG A 584 19.27 24.69 -10.10
C ARG A 584 18.50 23.42 -9.75
N LEU A 585 17.80 22.81 -10.70
CA LEU A 585 17.08 21.54 -10.51
C LEU A 585 18.02 20.43 -10.01
N MET A 586 19.25 20.36 -10.54
CA MET A 586 20.25 19.37 -10.13
C MET A 586 20.75 19.52 -8.68
N LEU A 587 20.47 20.65 -8.01
CA LEU A 587 20.88 20.85 -6.61
C LEU A 587 20.10 19.96 -5.64
N THR A 588 18.92 19.49 -6.05
CA THR A 588 18.04 18.62 -5.25
C THR A 588 17.96 17.21 -5.86
N PRO A 589 17.69 16.17 -5.04
CA PRO A 589 17.48 14.82 -5.57
C PRO A 589 16.25 14.74 -6.48
N HIS A 590 15.19 15.50 -6.20
CA HIS A 590 13.95 15.48 -6.97
C HIS A 590 14.09 16.18 -8.32
N GLY A 591 14.66 17.39 -8.33
CA GLY A 591 14.95 18.10 -9.56
C GLY A 591 15.94 17.36 -10.47
N SER A 592 16.85 16.55 -9.92
CA SER A 592 17.72 15.69 -10.74
C SER A 592 16.95 14.68 -11.60
N HIS A 593 15.83 14.16 -11.11
CA HIS A 593 14.94 13.31 -11.91
C HIS A 593 14.19 14.12 -12.96
N VAL A 594 13.76 15.35 -12.64
CA VAL A 594 13.14 16.26 -13.62
C VAL A 594 14.08 16.57 -14.77
N VAL A 595 15.37 16.79 -14.51
CA VAL A 595 16.39 17.02 -15.55
C VAL A 595 16.46 15.84 -16.52
N GLU A 596 16.43 14.61 -16.00
CA GLU A 596 16.40 13.40 -16.83
C GLU A 596 15.11 13.29 -17.65
N ILE A 597 13.96 13.59 -17.05
CA ILE A 597 12.66 13.61 -17.73
C ILE A 597 12.66 14.61 -18.89
N MET A 598 13.14 15.83 -18.63
CA MET A 598 13.21 16.89 -19.65
C MET A 598 14.23 16.57 -20.74
N TYR A 599 15.36 15.94 -20.39
CA TYR A 599 16.33 15.46 -21.38
C TYR A 599 15.69 14.44 -22.33
N ASN A 600 14.95 13.46 -21.80
CA ASN A 600 14.28 12.46 -22.62
C ASN A 600 13.18 13.07 -23.50
N ALA A 601 12.44 14.05 -22.98
CA ALA A 601 11.40 14.76 -23.72
C ALA A 601 11.94 15.75 -24.77
N GLY A 602 13.17 16.24 -24.61
CA GLY A 602 13.79 17.21 -25.50
C GLY A 602 14.26 16.62 -26.82
N ASN A 603 14.26 17.44 -27.87
CA ASN A 603 14.88 17.11 -29.15
C ASN A 603 16.43 17.16 -29.06
N PRO A 604 17.18 16.72 -30.09
CA PRO A 604 18.64 16.64 -30.01
C PRO A 604 19.36 17.96 -29.65
N ALA A 605 18.85 19.10 -30.12
CA ALA A 605 19.43 20.40 -29.80
C ALA A 605 19.18 20.77 -28.32
N GLN A 606 17.97 20.50 -27.83
CA GLN A 606 17.62 20.74 -26.42
C GLN A 606 18.39 19.83 -25.47
N ARG A 607 18.57 18.56 -25.83
CA ARG A 607 19.41 17.60 -25.07
C ARG A 607 20.84 18.11 -24.92
N GLU A 608 21.41 18.64 -26.00
CA GLU A 608 22.73 19.26 -25.96
C GLU A 608 22.76 20.52 -25.07
N ASN A 609 21.75 21.38 -25.16
CA ASN A 609 21.62 22.57 -24.31
C ASN A 609 21.57 22.22 -22.82
N ILE A 610 20.76 21.22 -22.44
CA ILE A 610 20.67 20.74 -21.06
C ILE A 610 22.05 20.31 -20.57
N VAL A 611 22.74 19.44 -21.32
CA VAL A 611 24.04 18.91 -20.88
C VAL A 611 25.11 20.00 -20.85
N ARG A 612 25.07 20.97 -21.77
CA ARG A 612 25.93 22.15 -21.76
C ARG A 612 25.77 22.95 -20.47
N GLU A 613 24.53 23.27 -20.10
CA GLU A 613 24.26 24.01 -18.86
C GLU A 613 24.77 23.25 -17.62
N LEU A 614 24.57 21.93 -17.57
CA LEU A 614 25.08 21.10 -16.47
C LEU A 614 26.62 21.05 -16.43
N ALA A 615 27.28 21.08 -17.59
CA ALA A 615 28.74 21.05 -17.72
C ALA A 615 29.38 22.35 -17.17
N ASP A 616 28.74 23.49 -17.44
CA ASP A 616 29.17 24.81 -16.96
C ASP A 616 29.21 24.85 -15.43
N SER A 617 28.17 24.30 -14.77
CA SER A 617 28.05 24.24 -13.30
C SER A 617 28.59 22.94 -12.68
N TRP A 618 29.27 22.08 -13.45
CA TRP A 618 29.56 20.69 -13.04
C TRP A 618 30.40 20.55 -11.78
N ALA A 619 31.28 21.52 -11.51
CA ALA A 619 32.12 21.51 -10.31
C ALA A 619 31.27 21.48 -9.02
N GLN A 620 30.11 22.13 -9.03
CA GLN A 620 29.19 22.17 -7.89
C GLN A 620 28.27 20.93 -7.84
N LEU A 621 28.01 20.30 -8.99
CA LEU A 621 27.05 19.19 -9.12
C LEU A 621 27.69 17.81 -8.91
N SER A 622 28.97 17.65 -9.27
CA SER A 622 29.68 16.36 -9.29
C SER A 622 29.83 15.70 -7.91
N GLY A 623 29.88 16.49 -6.83
CA GLY A 623 30.01 15.99 -5.45
C GLY A 623 28.74 15.35 -4.88
N LYS A 624 27.59 15.45 -5.56
CA LYS A 624 26.30 14.91 -5.09
C LYS A 624 26.08 13.48 -5.63
N PRO A 625 25.51 12.54 -4.84
CA PRO A 625 25.27 11.17 -5.30
C PRO A 625 24.40 11.07 -6.57
N TRP A 626 23.37 11.90 -6.68
CA TRP A 626 22.51 11.97 -7.87
C TRP A 626 23.20 12.66 -9.05
N GLY A 627 24.13 13.60 -8.79
CA GLY A 627 25.00 14.16 -9.82
C GLY A 627 25.81 13.06 -10.52
N MET A 628 26.47 12.19 -9.75
CA MET A 628 27.18 11.04 -10.31
C MET A 628 26.28 10.10 -11.11
N ALA A 629 25.05 9.84 -10.64
CA ALA A 629 24.08 9.01 -11.35
C ALA A 629 23.67 9.64 -12.70
N ILE A 630 23.38 10.93 -12.71
CA ILE A 630 23.08 11.69 -13.93
C ILE A 630 24.28 11.72 -14.87
N ASN A 631 25.51 11.87 -14.37
CA ASN A 631 26.71 11.81 -15.20
C ASN A 631 26.85 10.48 -15.94
N LYS A 632 26.56 9.37 -15.27
CA LYS A 632 26.62 8.04 -15.90
C LYS A 632 25.61 7.90 -17.05
N ARG A 633 24.46 8.57 -16.95
CA ARG A 633 23.39 8.49 -17.96
C ARG A 633 23.54 9.52 -19.08
N LEU A 634 23.83 10.77 -18.72
CA LEU A 634 23.86 11.90 -19.67
C LEU A 634 25.28 12.26 -20.13
N LEU A 635 26.32 11.61 -19.58
CA LEU A 635 27.73 11.78 -19.94
C LEU A 635 28.22 13.23 -19.84
N VAL A 636 27.78 13.96 -18.81
CA VAL A 636 28.06 15.40 -18.61
C VAL A 636 29.56 15.71 -18.56
N ASP A 637 30.36 14.90 -17.85
CA ASP A 637 31.82 15.07 -17.79
C ASP A 637 32.49 14.83 -19.15
N THR A 638 31.93 13.92 -19.97
CA THR A 638 32.41 13.71 -21.34
C THR A 638 32.13 14.94 -22.19
N TYR A 639 30.93 15.52 -22.10
CA TYR A 639 30.60 16.76 -22.79
C TYR A 639 31.51 17.91 -22.38
N LYS A 640 31.77 18.07 -21.08
CA LYS A 640 32.64 19.12 -20.54
C LYS A 640 34.07 19.06 -21.09
N ARG A 641 34.62 17.86 -21.28
CA ARG A 641 35.97 17.65 -21.81
C ARG A 641 36.02 17.73 -23.34
N ASP A 642 35.03 17.12 -23.99
CA ASP A 642 34.98 16.98 -25.45
C ASP A 642 33.52 16.87 -25.94
N PRO A 643 32.91 18.01 -26.32
CA PRO A 643 31.56 18.03 -26.88
C PRO A 643 31.40 17.20 -28.15
N ALA A 644 32.46 17.07 -28.97
CA ALA A 644 32.40 16.29 -30.22
C ALA A 644 32.30 14.79 -29.91
N ARG A 645 33.10 14.30 -28.95
CA ARG A 645 33.03 12.91 -28.47
C ARG A 645 31.68 12.58 -27.84
N TRP A 646 31.10 13.51 -27.08
CA TRP A 646 29.76 13.33 -26.52
C TRP A 646 28.68 13.17 -27.60
N LYS A 647 28.73 13.99 -28.67
CA LYS A 647 27.81 13.88 -29.81
C LYS A 647 27.88 12.53 -30.50
N VAL A 648 29.06 11.91 -30.57
CA VAL A 648 29.23 10.57 -31.12
C VAL A 648 28.62 9.51 -30.19
N ALA A 649 28.94 9.58 -28.89
CA ALA A 649 28.48 8.62 -27.88
C ALA A 649 26.95 8.53 -27.77
N ILE A 650 26.24 9.66 -27.76
CA ILE A 650 24.77 9.65 -27.70
C ILE A 650 24.12 9.24 -29.01
N LYS A 651 24.74 9.52 -30.16
CA LYS A 651 24.24 9.02 -31.45
C LYS A 651 24.36 7.50 -31.55
N SER A 652 25.38 6.88 -30.96
CA SER A 652 25.45 5.42 -30.86
C SER A 652 24.37 4.86 -29.96
N ASP A 653 24.15 5.44 -28.77
CA ASP A 653 23.09 5.00 -27.85
C ASP A 653 21.69 5.14 -28.47
N ALA A 654 21.38 6.27 -29.10
CA ALA A 654 20.10 6.48 -29.78
C ALA A 654 19.89 5.55 -30.98
N LYS A 655 20.96 5.11 -31.66
CA LYS A 655 20.88 4.09 -32.73
C LYS A 655 20.61 2.71 -32.14
N VAL A 656 21.28 2.37 -31.04
CA VAL A 656 21.06 1.11 -30.32
C VAL A 656 19.62 1.06 -29.81
N GLU A 657 19.12 2.12 -29.17
CA GLU A 657 17.75 2.24 -28.67
C GLU A 657 16.71 2.17 -29.80
N LYS A 658 16.90 2.88 -30.92
CA LYS A 658 16.03 2.77 -32.10
C LYS A 658 16.05 1.39 -32.77
N LEU A 659 17.19 0.69 -32.73
CA LEU A 659 17.28 -0.69 -33.21
C LEU A 659 16.51 -1.63 -32.28
N PHE A 660 16.59 -1.42 -30.96
CA PHE A 660 15.78 -2.13 -29.97
C PHE A 660 14.27 -1.85 -30.13
N ASP A 661 13.85 -0.60 -30.29
CA ASP A 661 12.44 -0.23 -30.51
C ASP A 661 11.86 -0.80 -31.81
N LYS A 662 12.66 -0.88 -32.88
CA LYS A 662 12.23 -1.54 -34.13
C LYS A 662 12.10 -3.06 -33.98
N LEU A 663 12.90 -3.67 -33.11
CA LEU A 663 12.84 -5.11 -32.82
C LEU A 663 11.67 -5.46 -31.90
N VAL A 664 11.25 -4.54 -31.02
CA VAL A 664 10.17 -4.76 -30.03
C VAL A 664 8.81 -4.19 -30.48
N GLY A 665 8.78 -3.14 -31.31
CA GLY A 665 7.56 -2.40 -31.71
C GLY A 665 6.85 -2.87 -32.99
N GLY A 666 7.24 -4.01 -33.56
CA GLY A 666 6.72 -4.51 -34.83
C GLY A 666 5.39 -5.26 -34.73
N LYS A 667 4.27 -4.58 -34.41
CA LYS A 667 2.88 -4.91 -34.85
C LYS A 667 1.87 -3.92 -34.26
N LYS A 668 1.72 -2.74 -34.87
CA LYS A 668 0.51 -1.94 -34.70
C LYS A 668 -0.62 -2.63 -35.49
N ARG A 669 -1.52 -3.35 -34.80
CA ARG A 669 -2.82 -3.73 -35.37
C ARG A 669 -3.57 -2.44 -35.71
N LYS A 670 -3.83 -2.23 -37.00
CA LYS A 670 -4.82 -1.24 -37.45
C LYS A 670 -6.17 -1.71 -36.92
N ILE A 671 -6.78 -0.93 -36.03
CA ILE A 671 -8.20 -1.05 -35.71
C ILE A 671 -8.92 -0.44 -36.92
N LYS A 672 -9.69 -1.26 -37.65
CA LYS A 672 -10.68 -0.76 -38.61
C LYS A 672 -11.84 -0.16 -37.80
N GLU A 673 -12.38 0.92 -38.38
CA GLU A 673 -13.41 1.84 -37.90
C GLU A 673 -14.51 1.26 -37.00
#